data_AF-A0A7W1IGI4-F1
#
_entry.id   AF-A0A7W1IGI4-F1
#
_cell.length_a   1.000
_cell.length_b   1.000
_cell.length_c   1.000
_cell.angle_alpha   90.00
_cell.angle_beta   90.00
_cell.angle_gamma   90.00
#
_symmetry.space_group_name_H-M   'P 1'
#
loop_
_entity.id
_entity.type
_entity.pdbx_description
1 polymer ?
#
loop_
_entity_poly.entity_id
_entity_poly.type
_entity_poly.pdbx_seq_one_letter_code
_entity_poly.pdbx_strand_id
1 'polypeptide(L)'
;MEIFLLVVVIALVVIFHFVYSSKFKRLHEHMNHLQRELAKVIQSAGIPVVNTETSTKTSTEEKVIIPEKEIIPPVIPLEKIIEEEEIPPVMEEEIVEEEINIPIIENPRVRQTIPAAETAQASWWEKFKERNPDLEKFIGENLLSKIAITILVIGIAFFVKYAIDQNWINEAARVGIGILCGSIVMAFAHKLRIKFKPFSSVLVAGAIAIFYFTIGIGFHEYHLFSQTVAFAIMFVITGFSVFISVAYDRLELAALAITGGFAVPFMLSTGQGNYKVLFTYILILDLGMLALAYIKKWNLINILAYGFTVILYSAWLGTRVIHESFAPYKGAFFFGLVFYVVFVLMNLVNNIKVKREFSYIELIILISNTFVFYASGMLVLNEWHPEYRGVYTIAMALFNFVLALLLYKYFKADKKLVYLLIGMTLTFATLAAPVQLKGNYITLFWGAEVALLIWLSQRSQLKAFKLASIAVSILMFVSLMIDLGSIYDYAPDGLAPLTNKGFITGLMCALFLFAGVFFLKQEEKLDLPSQGINAKVYGTVLSIAAIFILYLTGFLEIHQQSSFYINSKNSVVCISGFYHITFTSLLGIVLLKRYTTGNNIISFILLAVNFIYFAVIFSIAPAEELQERCMGLHQSYLGYVAHLAALAALVLHSVLIIKAGLKHNNFILSARALLIWIFGTLTIVILSNEAILDVMMLKLRSFVREDEIDIVSDVYRYMHTQVIKIALPILWGAIAFVLLSVGIKRQLKELRIMALVLLAITLVKLFTYDINNVSEAGKIIAFIILGVVLLIMSFMYQKIKALILSEENNTDESPAINPLTADENPTD
;
A
#
# COMPACT_ATOMS: atom_id res chain seq x y z
N MET A 1 14.18 14.16 -29.97
CA MET A 1 15.09 14.87 -29.03
C MET A 1 14.32 15.40 -27.81
N GLU A 2 13.05 15.74 -28.02
CA GLU A 2 12.10 16.36 -27.10
C GLU A 2 12.01 15.61 -25.75
N ILE A 3 11.98 14.27 -25.73
CA ILE A 3 11.90 13.51 -24.47
C ILE A 3 13.10 13.81 -23.55
N PHE A 4 14.31 13.95 -24.09
CA PHE A 4 15.50 14.34 -23.31
C PHE A 4 15.38 15.77 -22.78
N LEU A 5 14.89 16.72 -23.61
CA LEU A 5 14.63 18.09 -23.18
C LEU A 5 13.52 18.16 -22.11
N LEU A 6 12.47 17.35 -22.22
CA LEU A 6 11.39 17.23 -21.24
C LEU A 6 11.93 16.71 -19.90
N VAL A 7 12.76 15.66 -19.93
CA VAL A 7 13.42 15.12 -18.72
C VAL A 7 14.36 16.15 -18.10
N VAL A 8 15.14 16.88 -18.88
CA VAL A 8 16.01 17.97 -18.38
C VAL A 8 15.18 19.12 -17.78
N VAL A 9 14.06 19.51 -18.40
CA VAL A 9 13.15 20.52 -17.85
C VAL A 9 12.50 20.05 -16.54
N ILE A 10 12.05 18.80 -16.46
CA ILE A 10 11.49 18.21 -15.23
C ILE A 10 12.55 18.16 -14.14
N ALA A 11 13.77 17.70 -14.46
CA ALA A 11 14.89 17.69 -13.52
C ALA A 11 15.22 19.10 -13.01
N LEU A 12 15.28 20.10 -13.89
CA LEU A 12 15.47 21.50 -13.51
C LEU A 12 14.36 22.01 -12.60
N VAL A 13 13.08 21.72 -12.89
CA VAL A 13 11.94 22.10 -12.04
C VAL A 13 12.01 21.44 -10.66
N VAL A 14 12.38 20.15 -10.59
CA VAL A 14 12.55 19.42 -9.31
C VAL A 14 13.73 19.99 -8.50
N ILE A 15 14.87 20.26 -9.14
CA ILE A 15 16.04 20.90 -8.51
C ILE A 15 15.66 22.29 -8.00
N PHE A 16 14.97 23.10 -8.81
CA PHE A 16 14.53 24.45 -8.41
C PHE A 16 13.54 24.40 -7.25
N HIS A 17 12.62 23.43 -7.23
CA HIS A 17 11.73 23.18 -6.10
C HIS A 17 12.51 22.83 -4.82
N PHE A 18 13.55 21.99 -4.89
CA PHE A 18 14.41 21.67 -3.75
C PHE A 18 15.21 22.89 -3.25
N VAL A 19 15.71 23.74 -4.16
CA VAL A 19 16.43 24.97 -3.85
C VAL A 19 15.53 26.05 -3.24
N TYR A 20 14.25 26.12 -3.64
CA TYR A 20 13.29 27.07 -3.06
C TYR A 20 12.66 26.58 -1.76
N SER A 21 12.34 25.30 -1.62
CA SER A 21 11.79 24.75 -0.37
C SER A 21 12.80 24.81 0.77
N SER A 22 14.08 24.57 0.51
CA SER A 22 15.17 24.74 1.49
C SER A 22 15.37 26.21 1.90
N LYS A 23 15.22 27.18 0.98
CA LYS A 23 15.16 28.61 1.33
C LYS A 23 13.94 28.95 2.18
N PHE A 24 12.76 28.44 1.81
CA PHE A 24 11.52 28.69 2.56
C PHE A 24 11.59 28.15 3.99
N LYS A 25 12.20 26.96 4.17
CA LYS A 25 12.47 26.38 5.48
C LYS A 25 13.40 27.27 6.33
N ARG A 26 14.54 27.72 5.77
CA ARG A 26 15.45 28.65 6.46
C ARG A 26 14.81 29.99 6.82
N LEU A 27 13.92 30.51 5.97
CA LEU A 27 13.20 31.76 6.22
C LEU A 27 12.17 31.59 7.35
N HIS A 28 11.45 30.48 7.37
CA HIS A 28 10.53 30.14 8.47
C HIS A 28 11.30 29.90 9.79
N GLU A 29 12.45 29.22 9.75
CA GLU A 29 13.34 29.07 10.91
C GLU A 29 13.85 30.42 11.42
N HIS A 30 14.22 31.36 10.54
CA HIS A 30 14.58 32.74 10.91
C HIS A 30 13.40 33.53 11.49
N MET A 31 12.21 33.46 10.90
CA MET A 31 11.02 34.13 11.41
C MET A 31 10.67 33.63 12.82
N ASN A 32 10.70 32.31 13.02
CA ASN A 32 10.48 31.68 14.32
C ASN A 32 11.64 31.95 15.31
N HIS A 33 12.82 32.36 14.86
CA HIS A 33 13.90 32.86 15.71
C HIS A 33 13.64 34.32 16.12
N LEU A 34 13.35 35.19 15.15
CA LEU A 34 13.04 36.60 15.38
C LEU A 34 11.81 36.80 16.28
N GLN A 35 10.76 35.98 16.13
CA GLN A 35 9.61 35.99 17.04
C GLN A 35 9.99 35.60 18.48
N ARG A 36 10.94 34.67 18.67
CA ARG A 36 11.43 34.30 20.01
C ARG A 36 12.35 35.36 20.61
N GLU A 37 13.19 36.01 19.82
CA GLU A 37 13.97 37.18 20.27
C GLU A 37 13.04 38.34 20.64
N LEU A 38 12.07 38.67 19.79
CA LEU A 38 11.08 39.72 20.05
C LEU A 38 10.25 39.42 21.31
N ALA A 39 9.82 38.17 21.51
CA ALA A 39 9.12 37.76 22.73
C ALA A 39 9.98 37.94 24.00
N LYS A 40 11.26 37.57 23.97
CA LYS A 40 12.21 37.84 25.07
C LYS A 40 12.35 39.34 25.32
N VAL A 41 12.50 40.14 24.27
CA VAL A 41 12.66 41.60 24.38
C VAL A 41 11.43 42.23 25.02
N ILE A 42 10.23 41.90 24.53
CA ILE A 42 8.95 42.38 25.11
C ILE A 42 8.81 41.95 26.57
N GLN A 43 9.14 40.69 26.90
CA GLN A 43 9.11 40.18 28.27
C GLN A 43 10.13 40.89 29.19
N SER A 44 11.32 41.24 28.67
CA SER A 44 12.34 41.98 29.41
C SER A 44 12.03 43.48 29.57
N ALA A 45 11.21 44.04 28.66
CA ALA A 45 10.77 45.43 28.69
C ALA A 45 9.52 45.66 29.57
N GLY A 46 8.94 44.60 30.15
CA GLY A 46 7.74 44.70 31.00
C GLY A 46 6.45 45.08 30.26
N ILE A 47 6.45 45.04 28.93
CA ILE A 47 5.29 45.45 28.11
C ILE A 47 4.28 44.29 28.07
N PRO A 48 3.00 44.50 28.43
CA PRO A 48 2.00 43.43 28.44
C PRO A 48 1.67 42.99 27.01
N VAL A 49 1.87 41.69 26.73
CA VAL A 49 1.54 41.08 25.43
C VAL A 49 0.02 40.91 25.32
N VAL A 50 -0.60 41.63 24.39
CA VAL A 50 -2.00 41.38 23.99
C VAL A 50 -2.02 40.16 23.06
N ASN A 51 -2.32 38.98 23.62
CA ASN A 51 -2.48 37.75 22.86
C ASN A 51 -3.79 37.76 22.06
N THR A 52 -3.74 38.13 20.78
CA THR A 52 -4.89 38.02 19.85
C THR A 52 -5.09 36.58 19.35
N GLU A 53 -5.16 35.61 20.26
CA GLU A 53 -5.57 34.24 19.93
C GLU A 53 -7.10 34.14 19.89
N THR A 54 -7.67 34.10 18.68
CA THR A 54 -9.10 33.85 18.46
C THR A 54 -9.45 32.39 18.78
N SER A 55 -9.56 32.07 20.06
CA SER A 55 -9.95 30.74 20.53
C SER A 55 -11.34 30.37 20.04
N THR A 56 -11.52 29.11 19.64
CA THR A 56 -12.84 28.50 19.47
C THR A 56 -12.83 27.08 20.00
N LYS A 57 -13.24 26.91 21.26
CA LYS A 57 -13.91 25.70 21.76
C LYS A 57 -14.65 25.97 23.08
N THR A 58 -15.67 25.16 23.32
CA THR A 58 -16.84 25.53 24.11
C THR A 58 -16.76 25.03 25.56
N SER A 59 -17.02 25.95 26.50
CA SER A 59 -17.61 25.78 27.85
C SER A 59 -17.42 24.47 28.65
N THR A 60 -17.16 24.62 29.95
CA THR A 60 -18.23 24.40 30.94
C THR A 60 -18.19 25.52 31.99
N GLU A 61 -19.32 25.75 32.63
CA GLU A 61 -19.75 26.88 33.45
C GLU A 61 -18.83 27.31 34.60
N GLU A 62 -18.76 28.62 34.84
CA GLU A 62 -19.14 29.18 36.14
C GLU A 62 -19.90 30.51 35.92
N LYS A 63 -20.91 30.81 36.75
CA LYS A 63 -21.74 32.02 36.64
C LYS A 63 -21.37 33.04 37.72
N VAL A 64 -20.90 34.21 37.31
CA VAL A 64 -20.90 35.40 38.16
C VAL A 64 -22.19 36.19 37.91
N ILE A 65 -22.94 36.47 38.97
CA ILE A 65 -24.18 37.27 38.94
C ILE A 65 -23.87 38.68 39.43
N ILE A 66 -24.44 39.69 38.75
CA ILE A 66 -24.35 41.10 39.15
C ILE A 66 -25.34 41.33 40.31
N PRO A 67 -24.92 41.96 41.43
CA PRO A 67 -25.80 42.24 42.56
C PRO A 67 -26.63 43.51 42.33
N GLU A 68 -27.90 43.52 42.77
CA GLU A 68 -28.61 44.75 43.13
C GLU A 68 -29.44 44.57 44.41
N LYS A 69 -29.25 45.55 45.33
CA LYS A 69 -30.05 45.92 46.51
C LYS A 69 -30.01 45.08 47.79
N GLU A 70 -30.06 45.85 48.88
CA GLU A 70 -30.11 45.43 50.29
C GLU A 70 -31.54 45.12 50.74
N ILE A 71 -31.67 44.40 51.87
CA ILE A 71 -32.36 44.89 53.09
C ILE A 71 -31.90 44.06 54.32
N ILE A 72 -31.36 44.78 55.30
CA ILE A 72 -31.25 44.59 56.78
C ILE A 72 -31.57 43.19 57.41
N PRO A 73 -30.67 42.61 58.27
CA PRO A 73 -30.86 41.34 59.02
C PRO A 73 -31.48 41.56 60.43
N PRO A 74 -31.63 40.54 61.33
CA PRO A 74 -30.56 40.24 62.33
C PRO A 74 -30.52 38.80 62.97
N VAL A 75 -29.53 38.57 63.88
CA VAL A 75 -29.41 37.50 64.93
C VAL A 75 -29.10 36.04 64.43
N ILE A 76 -27.99 35.30 64.69
CA ILE A 76 -27.14 34.98 65.89
C ILE A 76 -27.77 33.86 66.79
N PRO A 77 -27.08 32.82 67.34
CA PRO A 77 -25.95 31.97 66.85
C PRO A 77 -26.04 30.45 67.30
N LEU A 78 -24.91 29.73 67.24
CA LEU A 78 -24.44 28.62 68.14
C LEU A 78 -24.94 27.15 68.06
N GLU A 79 -24.27 26.31 68.89
CA GLU A 79 -24.29 24.84 69.09
C GLU A 79 -23.82 23.99 67.89
N LYS A 80 -22.63 23.34 67.87
CA LYS A 80 -21.74 22.70 68.88
C LYS A 80 -22.27 21.37 69.46
N ILE A 81 -21.51 20.29 69.21
CA ILE A 81 -21.23 19.09 70.04
C ILE A 81 -20.23 18.24 69.20
N ILE A 82 -18.98 17.98 69.63
CA ILE A 82 -18.45 17.28 70.82
C ILE A 82 -18.49 15.74 70.60
N GLU A 83 -17.37 14.99 70.66
CA GLU A 83 -15.94 15.41 70.70
C GLU A 83 -15.10 14.77 69.57
N GLU A 84 -14.17 13.79 69.66
CA GLU A 84 -13.57 12.95 70.72
C GLU A 84 -12.22 12.38 70.19
N GLU A 85 -11.29 11.91 71.04
CA GLU A 85 -9.85 11.72 70.70
C GLU A 85 -9.23 10.45 71.33
N GLU A 86 -8.16 9.87 70.74
CA GLU A 86 -6.90 9.40 71.39
C GLU A 86 -5.97 8.59 70.44
N ILE A 87 -4.71 8.37 70.85
CA ILE A 87 -3.58 8.02 69.95
C ILE A 87 -2.79 6.74 70.42
N PRO A 88 -1.43 6.53 70.32
CA PRO A 88 -0.87 5.20 70.02
C PRO A 88 -0.06 4.56 71.17
N PRO A 89 0.75 3.53 70.88
CA PRO A 89 2.12 3.54 71.41
C PRO A 89 3.22 3.26 70.35
N VAL A 90 4.47 3.50 70.75
CA VAL A 90 5.71 3.38 69.97
C VAL A 90 6.72 2.48 70.71
N MET A 91 7.54 1.73 69.98
CA MET A 91 8.88 1.24 70.40
C MET A 91 9.78 1.34 69.14
N GLU A 92 10.74 2.26 69.11
CA GLU A 92 12.13 2.10 69.60
C GLU A 92 13.03 1.36 68.59
N GLU A 93 13.76 2.13 67.78
CA GLU A 93 14.95 1.68 67.05
C GLU A 93 16.20 2.18 67.80
N GLU A 94 17.15 1.28 68.06
CA GLU A 94 18.45 1.60 68.67
C GLU A 94 19.58 1.46 67.64
N ILE A 95 20.64 2.27 67.77
CA ILE A 95 21.59 2.57 66.69
C ILE A 95 22.80 1.61 66.72
N VAL A 96 23.19 1.09 65.54
CA VAL A 96 24.54 0.58 65.24
C VAL A 96 24.98 1.11 63.88
N GLU A 97 26.26 1.45 63.74
CA GLU A 97 26.84 2.17 62.60
C GLU A 97 27.25 1.25 61.43
N GLU A 98 27.09 1.73 60.19
CA GLU A 98 27.87 1.27 59.03
C GLU A 98 28.07 2.44 58.03
N GLU A 99 29.28 2.64 57.51
CA GLU A 99 29.64 3.81 56.69
C GLU A 99 29.03 3.76 55.28
N ILE A 100 28.22 4.76 54.90
CA ILE A 100 27.71 4.90 53.52
C ILE A 100 28.24 6.19 52.88
N ASN A 101 29.11 6.02 51.89
CA ASN A 101 29.72 7.08 51.10
C ASN A 101 28.72 7.70 50.10
N ILE A 102 28.41 9.00 50.23
CA ILE A 102 27.41 9.70 49.41
C ILE A 102 28.04 10.23 48.11
N PRO A 103 27.57 9.82 46.91
CA PRO A 103 28.06 10.36 45.65
C PRO A 103 27.52 11.77 45.39
N ILE A 104 28.43 12.73 45.19
CA ILE A 104 28.09 14.12 44.83
C ILE A 104 27.59 14.17 43.38
N ILE A 105 26.39 14.73 43.17
CA ILE A 105 25.85 14.98 41.83
C ILE A 105 26.24 16.38 41.35
N GLU A 106 27.39 16.51 40.70
CA GLU A 106 27.72 17.72 39.93
C GLU A 106 26.95 17.78 38.61
N ASN A 107 26.40 18.96 38.28
CA ASN A 107 25.52 19.16 37.13
C ASN A 107 26.35 19.61 35.90
N PRO A 108 26.50 18.79 34.82
CA PRO A 108 27.49 19.06 33.78
C PRO A 108 27.13 20.27 32.91
N ARG A 109 28.00 21.28 32.89
CA ARG A 109 27.92 22.40 31.94
C ARG A 109 28.07 21.89 30.51
N VAL A 110 27.11 22.18 29.63
CA VAL A 110 27.16 21.82 28.20
C VAL A 110 28.26 22.64 27.50
N ARG A 111 29.46 22.07 27.46
CA ARG A 111 30.61 22.62 26.74
C ARG A 111 30.45 22.31 25.25
N GLN A 112 30.38 23.34 24.41
CA GLN A 112 30.36 23.16 22.96
C GLN A 112 31.64 22.46 22.49
N THR A 113 31.51 21.24 22.00
CA THR A 113 32.59 20.54 21.30
C THR A 113 32.64 21.03 19.85
N ILE A 114 33.77 21.64 19.47
CA ILE A 114 34.13 21.84 18.06
C ILE A 114 34.08 20.47 17.37
N PRO A 115 33.55 20.35 16.15
CA PRO A 115 33.62 19.09 15.40
C PRO A 115 35.09 18.70 15.21
N ALA A 116 35.52 17.62 15.87
CA ALA A 116 36.80 17.01 15.59
C ALA A 116 36.81 16.53 14.13
N ALA A 117 37.93 16.73 13.43
CA ALA A 117 38.12 16.12 12.12
C ALA A 117 38.01 14.59 12.25
N GLU A 118 37.40 13.93 11.26
CA GLU A 118 37.18 12.48 11.28
C GLU A 118 38.51 11.73 11.30
N THR A 119 38.96 11.32 12.48
CA THR A 119 40.04 10.34 12.62
C THR A 119 39.56 9.02 12.04
N ALA A 120 40.33 8.48 11.10
CA ALA A 120 39.96 7.25 10.39
C ALA A 120 39.60 6.12 11.37
N GLN A 121 38.50 5.43 11.10
CA GLN A 121 37.98 4.43 12.03
C GLN A 121 38.95 3.24 12.17
N ALA A 122 39.50 3.07 13.38
CA ALA A 122 40.24 1.87 13.77
C ALA A 122 39.41 0.61 13.49
N SER A 123 40.09 -0.40 12.92
CA SER A 123 39.49 -1.61 12.36
C SER A 123 38.80 -2.44 13.45
N TRP A 124 37.78 -3.22 13.05
CA TRP A 124 37.14 -4.21 13.92
C TRP A 124 38.16 -5.16 14.56
N TRP A 125 39.24 -5.49 13.84
CA TRP A 125 40.34 -6.34 14.32
C TRP A 125 41.09 -5.76 15.51
N GLU A 126 41.27 -4.44 15.59
CA GLU A 126 42.01 -3.79 16.69
C GLU A 126 41.16 -3.84 17.97
N LYS A 127 39.87 -3.48 17.85
CA LYS A 127 38.88 -3.56 18.95
C LYS A 127 38.61 -5.00 19.42
N PHE A 128 38.79 -6.00 18.56
CA PHE A 128 38.72 -7.42 18.95
C PHE A 128 39.93 -7.84 19.79
N LYS A 129 41.12 -7.36 19.41
CA LYS A 129 42.41 -7.69 20.05
C LYS A 129 42.56 -7.04 21.42
N GLU A 130 42.15 -5.78 21.59
CA GLU A 130 42.14 -5.10 22.89
C GLU A 130 41.25 -5.79 23.94
N ARG A 131 40.14 -6.40 23.50
CA ARG A 131 39.14 -7.01 24.40
C ARG A 131 39.48 -8.42 24.89
N ASN A 132 40.48 -9.08 24.30
CA ASN A 132 40.83 -10.47 24.61
C ASN A 132 42.36 -10.65 24.64
N PRO A 133 43.08 -10.12 25.65
CA PRO A 133 44.52 -10.30 25.75
C PRO A 133 44.91 -11.79 25.87
N ASP A 134 44.20 -12.56 26.67
CA ASP A 134 44.45 -14.00 26.92
C ASP A 134 43.83 -14.92 25.82
N LEU A 135 43.98 -14.53 24.55
CA LEU A 135 43.56 -15.33 23.39
C LEU A 135 44.11 -16.77 23.44
N GLU A 136 45.36 -16.93 23.89
CA GLU A 136 46.04 -18.21 24.04
C GLU A 136 45.31 -19.14 25.04
N LYS A 137 44.83 -18.61 26.17
CA LYS A 137 44.08 -19.38 27.17
C LYS A 137 42.69 -19.79 26.68
N PHE A 138 42.00 -18.89 25.98
CA PHE A 138 40.69 -19.17 25.38
C PHE A 138 40.76 -20.24 24.29
N ILE A 139 41.79 -20.18 23.44
CA ILE A 139 42.05 -21.16 22.38
C ILE A 139 42.53 -22.50 22.96
N GLY A 140 43.45 -22.47 23.92
CA GLY A 140 44.04 -23.67 24.53
C GLY A 140 43.07 -24.51 25.36
N GLU A 141 42.49 -23.95 26.42
CA GLU A 141 41.73 -24.74 27.40
C GLU A 141 40.32 -25.12 26.90
N ASN A 142 39.65 -24.24 26.15
CA ASN A 142 38.20 -24.30 25.94
C ASN A 142 37.79 -24.56 24.48
N LEU A 143 38.63 -24.20 23.51
CA LEU A 143 38.40 -24.50 22.09
C LEU A 143 39.06 -25.84 21.71
N LEU A 144 40.34 -26.04 22.06
CA LEU A 144 41.09 -27.26 21.71
C LEU A 144 40.45 -28.53 22.32
N SER A 145 39.99 -28.45 23.58
CA SER A 145 39.32 -29.55 24.28
C SER A 145 37.98 -29.95 23.63
N LYS A 146 37.17 -28.97 23.22
CA LYS A 146 35.92 -29.22 22.48
C LYS A 146 36.19 -29.79 21.09
N ILE A 147 37.22 -29.32 20.40
CA ILE A 147 37.67 -29.88 19.12
C ILE A 147 38.12 -31.34 19.31
N ALA A 148 38.93 -31.64 20.32
CA ALA A 148 39.39 -32.99 20.62
C ALA A 148 38.23 -33.96 20.96
N ILE A 149 37.27 -33.53 21.79
CA ILE A 149 36.05 -34.30 22.07
C ILE A 149 35.21 -34.50 20.79
N THR A 150 35.09 -33.47 19.94
CA THR A 150 34.37 -33.57 18.67
C THR A 150 35.04 -34.56 17.71
N ILE A 151 36.37 -34.51 17.57
CA ILE A 151 37.16 -35.46 16.78
C ILE A 151 37.02 -36.89 17.33
N LEU A 152 37.04 -37.07 18.66
CA LEU A 152 36.87 -38.38 19.29
C LEU A 152 35.45 -38.94 19.05
N VAL A 153 34.40 -38.12 19.18
CA VAL A 153 33.02 -38.51 18.90
C VAL A 153 32.84 -38.86 17.43
N ILE A 154 33.45 -38.10 16.51
CA ILE A 154 33.47 -38.41 15.07
C ILE A 154 34.23 -39.72 14.80
N GLY A 155 35.37 -39.96 15.46
CA GLY A 155 36.13 -41.20 15.36
C GLY A 155 35.35 -42.43 15.86
N ILE A 156 34.64 -42.30 16.99
CA ILE A 156 33.75 -43.35 17.50
C ILE A 156 32.58 -43.59 16.54
N ALA A 157 31.99 -42.53 15.97
CA ALA A 157 30.93 -42.66 14.97
C ALA A 157 31.42 -43.38 13.70
N PHE A 158 32.63 -43.08 13.22
CA PHE A 158 33.24 -43.81 12.10
C PHE A 158 33.61 -45.25 12.45
N PHE A 159 34.06 -45.54 13.67
CA PHE A 159 34.32 -46.92 14.12
C PHE A 159 33.02 -47.74 14.21
N VAL A 160 31.95 -47.18 14.76
CA VAL A 160 30.62 -47.81 14.79
C VAL A 160 30.09 -48.01 13.37
N LYS A 161 30.26 -47.01 12.48
CA LYS A 161 29.93 -47.18 11.05
C LYS A 161 30.74 -48.31 10.42
N TYR A 162 32.04 -48.40 10.67
CA TYR A 162 32.89 -49.47 10.12
C TYR A 162 32.47 -50.86 10.63
N ALA A 163 32.14 -51.01 11.93
CA ALA A 163 31.61 -52.26 12.47
C ALA A 163 30.22 -52.64 11.91
N ILE A 164 29.44 -51.65 11.49
CA ILE A 164 28.18 -51.84 10.74
C ILE A 164 28.47 -52.25 9.28
N ASP A 165 29.36 -51.53 8.58
CA ASP A 165 29.77 -51.80 7.20
C ASP A 165 30.42 -53.19 7.04
N GLN A 166 31.15 -53.67 8.05
CA GLN A 166 31.75 -55.01 8.11
C GLN A 166 30.81 -56.09 8.69
N ASN A 167 29.54 -55.76 8.97
CA ASN A 167 28.54 -56.65 9.54
C ASN A 167 28.89 -57.33 10.88
N TRP A 168 29.84 -56.78 11.66
CA TRP A 168 30.20 -57.27 12.99
C TRP A 168 29.04 -57.16 13.99
N ILE A 169 28.15 -56.18 13.78
CA ILE A 169 26.86 -56.06 14.45
C ILE A 169 25.78 -56.33 13.41
N ASN A 170 24.98 -57.39 13.57
CA ASN A 170 23.88 -57.71 12.65
C ASN A 170 22.71 -56.71 12.79
N GLU A 171 21.86 -56.65 11.77
CA GLU A 171 20.79 -55.63 11.65
C GLU A 171 19.79 -55.65 12.81
N ALA A 172 19.37 -56.85 13.23
CA ALA A 172 18.50 -57.02 14.39
C ALA A 172 19.15 -56.51 15.69
N ALA A 173 20.47 -56.72 15.86
CA ALA A 173 21.21 -56.16 16.99
C ALA A 173 21.37 -54.64 16.90
N ARG A 174 21.52 -54.04 15.70
CA ARG A 174 21.52 -52.57 15.51
C ARG A 174 20.19 -51.98 16.01
N VAL A 175 19.07 -52.58 15.61
CA VAL A 175 17.71 -52.18 16.07
C VAL A 175 17.53 -52.42 17.57
N GLY A 176 17.98 -53.56 18.10
CA GLY A 176 17.95 -53.87 19.53
C GLY A 176 18.74 -52.88 20.39
N ILE A 177 19.94 -52.49 19.93
CA ILE A 177 20.76 -51.45 20.58
C ILE A 177 20.06 -50.09 20.54
N GLY A 178 19.44 -49.71 19.41
CA GLY A 178 18.66 -48.48 19.32
C GLY A 178 17.50 -48.42 20.34
N ILE A 179 16.72 -49.49 20.45
CA ILE A 179 15.62 -49.62 21.43
C ILE A 179 16.16 -49.61 22.87
N LEU A 180 17.27 -50.30 23.14
CA LEU A 180 17.90 -50.34 24.46
C LEU A 180 18.43 -48.95 24.87
N CYS A 181 19.12 -48.25 23.97
CA CYS A 181 19.60 -46.88 24.20
C CYS A 181 18.45 -45.90 24.43
N GLY A 182 17.40 -45.92 23.60
CA GLY A 182 16.20 -45.11 23.80
C GLY A 182 15.53 -45.39 25.16
N SER A 183 15.48 -46.64 25.58
CA SER A 183 14.92 -47.06 26.87
C SER A 183 15.76 -46.57 28.07
N ILE A 184 17.09 -46.63 27.98
CA ILE A 184 18.00 -46.08 29.00
C ILE A 184 17.85 -44.57 29.11
N VAL A 185 17.81 -43.84 27.98
CA VAL A 185 17.60 -42.39 27.97
C VAL A 185 16.24 -42.03 28.57
N MET A 186 15.17 -42.77 28.23
CA MET A 186 13.83 -42.60 28.80
C MET A 186 13.81 -42.83 30.32
N ALA A 187 14.45 -43.89 30.81
CA ALA A 187 14.54 -44.20 32.24
C ALA A 187 15.35 -43.15 33.02
N PHE A 188 16.45 -42.66 32.46
CA PHE A 188 17.24 -41.58 33.04
C PHE A 188 16.45 -40.27 33.06
N ALA A 189 15.77 -39.93 31.96
CA ALA A 189 14.89 -38.76 31.88
C ALA A 189 13.75 -38.82 32.93
N HIS A 190 13.14 -39.99 33.11
CA HIS A 190 12.12 -40.23 34.14
C HIS A 190 12.68 -40.04 35.56
N LYS A 191 13.93 -40.47 35.83
CA LYS A 191 14.60 -40.22 37.12
C LYS A 191 14.86 -38.73 37.35
N LEU A 192 15.24 -37.99 36.31
CA LEU A 192 15.56 -36.55 36.41
C LEU A 192 14.31 -35.65 36.48
N ARG A 193 13.10 -36.15 36.16
CA ARG A 193 11.85 -35.34 36.09
C ARG A 193 11.49 -34.60 37.38
N ILE A 194 11.97 -35.05 38.53
CA ILE A 194 11.71 -34.42 39.83
C ILE A 194 12.58 -33.17 40.02
N LYS A 195 13.89 -33.27 39.72
CA LYS A 195 14.87 -32.20 39.97
C LYS A 195 15.10 -31.25 38.79
N PHE A 196 15.02 -31.74 37.55
CA PHE A 196 15.38 -30.99 36.34
C PHE A 196 14.33 -31.12 35.23
N LYS A 197 13.13 -30.57 35.47
CA LYS A 197 11.93 -30.72 34.60
C LYS A 197 12.15 -30.37 33.10
N PRO A 198 12.79 -29.24 32.73
CA PRO A 198 12.98 -28.91 31.31
C PRO A 198 13.96 -29.87 30.62
N PHE A 199 15.10 -30.16 31.26
CA PHE A 199 16.13 -31.06 30.75
C PHE A 199 15.61 -32.51 30.62
N SER A 200 14.85 -32.98 31.60
CA SER A 200 14.10 -34.24 31.53
C SER A 200 13.18 -34.29 30.32
N SER A 201 12.49 -33.19 29.99
CA SER A 201 11.60 -33.13 28.83
C SER A 201 12.36 -33.24 27.50
N VAL A 202 13.52 -32.59 27.38
CA VAL A 202 14.39 -32.73 26.20
C VAL A 202 14.90 -34.17 26.04
N LEU A 203 15.30 -34.84 27.14
CA LEU A 203 15.76 -36.23 27.11
C LEU A 203 14.63 -37.22 26.75
N VAL A 204 13.40 -37.01 27.25
CA VAL A 204 12.22 -37.80 26.85
C VAL A 204 12.00 -37.69 25.33
N ALA A 205 12.02 -36.48 24.78
CA ALA A 205 11.89 -36.27 23.33
C ALA A 205 13.03 -36.92 22.53
N GLY A 206 14.27 -36.86 23.04
CA GLY A 206 15.41 -37.58 22.47
C GLY A 206 15.18 -39.09 22.41
N ALA A 207 14.69 -39.70 23.49
CA ALA A 207 14.35 -41.12 23.51
C ALA A 207 13.24 -41.49 22.51
N ILE A 208 12.20 -40.66 22.39
CA ILE A 208 11.11 -40.83 21.41
C ILE A 208 11.65 -40.76 19.98
N ALA A 209 12.52 -39.79 19.69
CA ALA A 209 13.18 -39.67 18.38
C ALA A 209 14.06 -40.89 18.07
N ILE A 210 14.83 -41.38 19.04
CA ILE A 210 15.61 -42.62 18.91
C ILE A 210 14.68 -43.80 18.55
N PHE A 211 13.53 -43.96 19.22
CA PHE A 211 12.58 -45.02 18.88
C PHE A 211 12.03 -44.88 17.45
N TYR A 212 11.59 -43.69 17.02
CA TYR A 212 11.11 -43.46 15.65
C TYR A 212 12.19 -43.77 14.60
N PHE A 213 13.41 -43.23 14.74
CA PHE A 213 14.48 -43.50 13.78
C PHE A 213 14.89 -44.98 13.77
N THR A 214 14.96 -45.63 14.92
CA THR A 214 15.31 -47.05 15.03
C THR A 214 14.31 -47.96 14.30
N ILE A 215 13.00 -47.71 14.45
CA ILE A 215 11.95 -48.48 13.75
C ILE A 215 11.86 -48.10 12.27
N GLY A 216 12.08 -46.83 11.91
CA GLY A 216 12.10 -46.37 10.52
C GLY A 216 13.24 -46.98 9.71
N ILE A 217 14.46 -46.97 10.24
CA ILE A 217 15.64 -47.64 9.66
C ILE A 217 15.42 -49.15 9.61
N GLY A 218 14.87 -49.75 10.68
CA GLY A 218 14.52 -51.17 10.70
C GLY A 218 13.50 -51.59 9.63
N PHE A 219 12.65 -50.68 9.15
CA PHE A 219 11.76 -50.89 8.03
C PHE A 219 12.44 -50.62 6.67
N HIS A 220 13.03 -49.43 6.49
CA HIS A 220 13.46 -48.95 5.19
C HIS A 220 14.81 -49.52 4.74
N GLU A 221 15.80 -49.60 5.65
CA GLU A 221 17.17 -50.03 5.34
C GLU A 221 17.37 -51.53 5.56
N TYR A 222 16.75 -52.09 6.60
CA TYR A 222 16.99 -53.48 7.05
C TYR A 222 15.81 -54.44 6.80
N HIS A 223 14.65 -53.93 6.38
CA HIS A 223 13.43 -54.71 6.08
C HIS A 223 12.97 -55.70 7.18
N LEU A 224 13.39 -55.49 8.44
CA LEU A 224 13.09 -56.34 9.60
C LEU A 224 11.62 -56.31 10.02
N PHE A 225 10.89 -55.27 9.60
CA PHE A 225 9.47 -55.09 9.86
C PHE A 225 8.71 -54.96 8.55
N SER A 226 7.51 -55.54 8.47
CA SER A 226 6.56 -55.16 7.42
C SER A 226 6.04 -53.74 7.66
N GLN A 227 5.57 -53.06 6.61
CA GLN A 227 5.04 -51.69 6.72
C GLN A 227 3.97 -51.60 7.82
N THR A 228 3.04 -52.55 7.87
CA THR A 228 1.97 -52.63 8.88
C THR A 228 2.51 -52.79 10.31
N VAL A 229 3.56 -53.61 10.51
CA VAL A 229 4.15 -53.84 11.84
C VAL A 229 4.92 -52.60 12.31
N ALA A 230 5.75 -52.01 11.45
CA ALA A 230 6.45 -50.76 11.76
C ALA A 230 5.46 -49.63 12.12
N PHE A 231 4.35 -49.54 11.37
CA PHE A 231 3.29 -48.54 11.58
C PHE A 231 2.56 -48.74 12.92
N ALA A 232 2.25 -49.99 13.29
CA ALA A 232 1.66 -50.31 14.58
C ALA A 232 2.60 -49.98 15.76
N ILE A 233 3.90 -50.29 15.63
CA ILE A 233 4.90 -49.95 16.64
C ILE A 233 5.04 -48.42 16.77
N MET A 234 5.14 -47.68 15.66
CA MET A 234 5.22 -46.22 15.68
C MET A 234 3.94 -45.58 16.24
N PHE A 235 2.76 -46.13 15.98
CA PHE A 235 1.51 -45.68 16.60
C PHE A 235 1.51 -45.87 18.12
N VAL A 236 1.99 -47.02 18.62
CA VAL A 236 2.15 -47.25 20.07
C VAL A 236 3.18 -46.29 20.69
N ILE A 237 4.30 -46.01 20.01
CA ILE A 237 5.27 -44.98 20.43
C ILE A 237 4.60 -43.60 20.49
N THR A 238 3.78 -43.25 19.49
CA THR A 238 3.02 -41.98 19.46
C THR A 238 2.08 -41.88 20.67
N GLY A 239 1.26 -42.91 20.91
CA GLY A 239 0.32 -42.95 22.03
C GLY A 239 1.00 -42.91 23.40
N PHE A 240 2.11 -43.62 23.56
CA PHE A 240 2.93 -43.58 24.78
C PHE A 240 3.58 -42.21 25.01
N SER A 241 4.08 -41.57 23.95
CA SER A 241 4.61 -40.21 23.98
C SER A 241 3.54 -39.19 24.38
N VAL A 242 2.32 -39.33 23.84
CA VAL A 242 1.17 -38.49 24.22
C VAL A 242 0.82 -38.72 25.69
N PHE A 243 0.72 -39.98 26.15
CA PHE A 243 0.44 -40.32 27.54
C PHE A 243 1.47 -39.70 28.51
N ILE A 244 2.78 -39.79 28.20
CA ILE A 244 3.83 -39.15 28.99
C ILE A 244 3.66 -37.62 29.02
N SER A 245 3.34 -36.98 27.90
CA SER A 245 3.17 -35.52 27.87
C SER A 245 2.05 -35.03 28.81
N VAL A 246 0.93 -35.77 28.88
CA VAL A 246 -0.17 -35.52 29.82
C VAL A 246 0.24 -35.84 31.26
N ALA A 247 0.88 -36.99 31.50
CA ALA A 247 1.27 -37.43 32.84
C ALA A 247 2.36 -36.55 33.49
N TYR A 248 3.16 -35.83 32.70
CA TYR A 248 4.17 -34.88 33.18
C TYR A 248 3.69 -33.40 33.10
N ASP A 249 2.48 -33.16 32.57
CA ASP A 249 1.88 -31.84 32.33
C ASP A 249 2.79 -30.90 31.49
N ARG A 250 3.31 -31.42 30.37
CA ARG A 250 4.32 -30.75 29.52
C ARG A 250 3.88 -30.61 28.07
N LEU A 251 3.66 -29.36 27.66
CA LEU A 251 3.28 -28.96 26.30
C LEU A 251 4.36 -29.28 25.26
N GLU A 252 5.62 -29.12 25.67
CA GLU A 252 6.82 -29.33 24.86
C GLU A 252 6.89 -30.79 24.39
N LEU A 253 6.56 -31.73 25.28
CA LEU A 253 6.48 -33.15 24.97
C LEU A 253 5.33 -33.48 24.02
N ALA A 254 4.18 -32.83 24.18
CA ALA A 254 3.03 -33.05 23.31
C ALA A 254 3.30 -32.55 21.88
N ALA A 255 3.90 -31.36 21.73
CA ALA A 255 4.28 -30.81 20.44
C ALA A 255 5.24 -31.73 19.66
N LEU A 256 6.19 -32.34 20.36
CA LEU A 256 7.16 -33.28 19.77
C LEU A 256 6.53 -34.66 19.50
N ALA A 257 5.61 -35.12 20.35
CA ALA A 257 4.79 -36.32 20.09
C ALA A 257 3.99 -36.21 18.79
N ILE A 258 3.34 -35.06 18.59
CA ILE A 258 2.54 -34.72 17.40
C ILE A 258 3.42 -34.66 16.16
N THR A 259 4.50 -33.87 16.22
CA THR A 259 5.43 -33.72 15.09
C THR A 259 6.01 -35.06 14.65
N GLY A 260 6.38 -35.93 15.61
CA GLY A 260 6.83 -37.29 15.32
C GLY A 260 5.74 -38.16 14.71
N GLY A 261 4.53 -38.16 15.28
CA GLY A 261 3.39 -38.92 14.75
C GLY A 261 3.04 -38.54 13.30
N PHE A 262 2.97 -37.24 13.00
CA PHE A 262 2.71 -36.76 11.63
C PHE A 262 3.83 -37.09 10.63
N ALA A 263 5.06 -37.37 11.09
CA ALA A 263 6.15 -37.83 10.23
C ALA A 263 6.11 -39.34 9.90
N VAL A 264 5.43 -40.16 10.71
CA VAL A 264 5.35 -41.64 10.54
C VAL A 264 4.99 -42.09 9.12
N PRO A 265 3.99 -41.51 8.42
CA PRO A 265 3.61 -41.96 7.07
C PRO A 265 4.68 -41.68 6.00
N PHE A 266 5.61 -40.75 6.26
CA PHE A 266 6.74 -40.47 5.38
C PHE A 266 7.89 -41.43 5.66
N MET A 267 8.22 -41.63 6.94
CA MET A 267 9.25 -42.60 7.38
C MET A 267 8.93 -44.03 6.94
N LEU A 268 7.63 -44.37 6.82
CA LEU A 268 7.13 -45.67 6.42
C LEU A 268 6.47 -45.67 5.02
N SER A 269 6.83 -44.71 4.16
CA SER A 269 6.28 -44.63 2.80
C SER A 269 6.86 -45.70 1.88
N THR A 270 5.98 -46.36 1.10
CA THR A 270 6.33 -47.32 0.03
C THR A 270 6.18 -46.72 -1.37
N GLY A 271 6.00 -45.40 -1.50
CA GLY A 271 5.80 -44.71 -2.77
C GLY A 271 4.44 -44.95 -3.46
N GLN A 272 3.71 -46.01 -3.10
CA GLN A 272 2.44 -46.43 -3.73
C GLN A 272 1.27 -45.43 -3.62
N GLY A 273 1.39 -44.35 -2.84
CA GLY A 273 0.41 -43.25 -2.83
C GLY A 273 -0.98 -43.58 -2.26
N ASN A 274 -1.11 -44.63 -1.43
CA ASN A 274 -2.40 -45.07 -0.88
C ASN A 274 -2.97 -44.08 0.17
N TYR A 275 -3.66 -43.06 -0.33
CA TYR A 275 -4.26 -41.97 0.45
C TYR A 275 -5.22 -42.45 1.54
N LYS A 276 -5.91 -43.60 1.34
CA LYS A 276 -6.88 -44.12 2.31
C LYS A 276 -6.19 -44.49 3.62
N VAL A 277 -5.01 -45.09 3.56
CA VAL A 277 -4.21 -45.45 4.75
C VAL A 277 -3.67 -44.17 5.41
N LEU A 278 -3.10 -43.27 4.61
CA LEU A 278 -2.57 -41.98 5.08
C LEU A 278 -3.62 -41.16 5.85
N PHE A 279 -4.79 -40.92 5.25
CA PHE A 279 -5.83 -40.09 5.85
C PHE A 279 -6.60 -40.79 6.97
N THR A 280 -6.73 -42.13 6.95
CA THR A 280 -7.27 -42.87 8.10
C THR A 280 -6.34 -42.75 9.31
N TYR A 281 -5.02 -42.79 9.11
CA TYR A 281 -4.06 -42.59 10.19
C TYR A 281 -4.03 -41.15 10.72
N ILE A 282 -4.00 -40.16 9.84
CA ILE A 282 -4.09 -38.74 10.23
C ILE A 282 -5.38 -38.50 11.02
N LEU A 283 -6.50 -39.09 10.61
CA LEU A 283 -7.76 -39.03 11.35
C LEU A 283 -7.65 -39.66 12.75
N ILE A 284 -6.97 -40.80 12.90
CA ILE A 284 -6.74 -41.42 14.21
C ILE A 284 -5.86 -40.52 15.10
N LEU A 285 -4.84 -39.87 14.55
CA LEU A 285 -4.05 -38.87 15.28
C LEU A 285 -4.91 -37.68 15.69
N ASP A 286 -5.66 -37.07 14.76
CA ASP A 286 -6.50 -35.90 15.02
C ASP A 286 -7.62 -36.19 16.03
N LEU A 287 -8.21 -37.39 16.01
CA LEU A 287 -9.14 -37.85 17.06
C LEU A 287 -8.46 -38.04 18.42
N GLY A 288 -7.20 -38.51 18.44
CA GLY A 288 -6.37 -38.52 19.65
C GLY A 288 -6.08 -37.11 20.18
N MET A 289 -5.82 -36.15 19.29
CA MET A 289 -5.59 -34.75 19.67
C MET A 289 -6.88 -34.04 20.08
N LEU A 290 -8.03 -34.38 19.50
CA LEU A 290 -9.36 -33.96 19.94
C LEU A 290 -9.64 -34.46 21.37
N ALA A 291 -9.35 -35.73 21.66
CA ALA A 291 -9.46 -36.30 23.00
C ALA A 291 -8.51 -35.63 24.01
N LEU A 292 -7.30 -35.25 23.57
CA LEU A 292 -6.37 -34.48 24.41
C LEU A 292 -6.87 -33.04 24.64
N ALA A 293 -7.35 -32.33 23.62
CA ALA A 293 -7.95 -31.00 23.74
C ALA A 293 -9.19 -30.98 24.66
N TYR A 294 -9.95 -32.08 24.71
CA TYR A 294 -11.07 -32.26 25.65
C TYR A 294 -10.63 -32.29 27.13
N ILE A 295 -9.39 -32.72 27.41
CA ILE A 295 -8.82 -32.88 28.76
C ILE A 295 -7.94 -31.69 29.15
N LYS A 296 -7.03 -31.25 28.27
CA LYS A 296 -6.07 -30.16 28.48
C LYS A 296 -6.19 -29.14 27.35
N LYS A 297 -6.54 -27.89 27.68
CA LYS A 297 -6.63 -26.79 26.69
C LYS A 297 -5.23 -26.27 26.33
N TRP A 298 -4.56 -26.99 25.45
CA TRP A 298 -3.22 -26.68 24.94
C TRP A 298 -3.32 -26.22 23.47
N ASN A 299 -3.54 -24.92 23.25
CA ASN A 299 -3.79 -24.35 21.90
C ASN A 299 -2.71 -24.72 20.86
N LEU A 300 -1.44 -24.89 21.27
CA LEU A 300 -0.35 -25.28 20.36
C LEU A 300 -0.55 -26.67 19.73
N ILE A 301 -1.20 -27.61 20.43
CA ILE A 301 -1.58 -28.90 19.83
C ILE A 301 -2.51 -28.69 18.65
N ASN A 302 -3.56 -27.89 18.85
CA ASN A 302 -4.56 -27.60 17.84
C ASN A 302 -3.93 -26.91 16.62
N ILE A 303 -3.04 -25.92 16.85
CA ILE A 303 -2.26 -25.28 15.78
C ILE A 303 -1.41 -26.30 15.00
N LEU A 304 -0.68 -27.19 15.69
CA LEU A 304 0.22 -28.15 15.04
C LEU A 304 -0.56 -29.23 14.27
N ALA A 305 -1.56 -29.85 14.89
CA ALA A 305 -2.40 -30.87 14.24
C ALA A 305 -3.14 -30.29 13.02
N TYR A 306 -3.78 -29.12 13.19
CA TYR A 306 -4.43 -28.41 12.08
C TYR A 306 -3.43 -28.07 10.97
N GLY A 307 -2.28 -27.51 11.32
CA GLY A 307 -1.23 -27.14 10.38
C GLY A 307 -0.72 -28.34 9.56
N PHE A 308 -0.37 -29.44 10.23
CA PHE A 308 0.07 -30.65 9.54
C PHE A 308 -1.06 -31.25 8.68
N THR A 309 -2.25 -31.49 9.22
CA THR A 309 -3.36 -32.07 8.43
C THR A 309 -3.72 -31.21 7.21
N VAL A 310 -3.75 -29.87 7.33
CA VAL A 310 -3.98 -28.97 6.18
C VAL A 310 -2.86 -29.03 5.16
N ILE A 311 -1.58 -29.00 5.57
CA ILE A 311 -0.44 -29.10 4.64
C ILE A 311 -0.48 -30.42 3.88
N LEU A 312 -0.71 -31.53 4.59
CA LEU A 312 -0.68 -32.89 4.05
C LEU A 312 -1.87 -33.16 3.11
N TYR A 313 -3.08 -32.78 3.51
CA TYR A 313 -4.27 -32.91 2.68
C TYR A 313 -4.18 -32.01 1.42
N SER A 314 -3.73 -30.76 1.56
CA SER A 314 -3.61 -29.83 0.42
C SER A 314 -2.51 -30.25 -0.56
N ALA A 315 -1.35 -30.68 -0.07
CA ALA A 315 -0.26 -31.17 -0.92
C ALA A 315 -0.66 -32.43 -1.69
N TRP A 316 -1.37 -33.36 -1.05
CA TRP A 316 -1.95 -34.52 -1.74
C TRP A 316 -3.01 -34.12 -2.77
N LEU A 317 -3.94 -33.24 -2.42
CA LEU A 317 -5.01 -32.79 -3.32
C LEU A 317 -4.43 -32.13 -4.59
N GLY A 318 -3.45 -31.24 -4.42
CA GLY A 318 -2.76 -30.59 -5.53
C GLY A 318 -1.86 -31.49 -6.39
N THR A 319 -1.55 -32.72 -5.94
CA THR A 319 -0.67 -33.66 -6.68
C THR A 319 -1.36 -34.94 -7.13
N ARG A 320 -2.59 -35.22 -6.68
CA ARG A 320 -3.33 -36.48 -6.93
C ARG A 320 -4.82 -36.30 -7.25
N VAL A 321 -5.31 -35.06 -7.33
CA VAL A 321 -6.75 -34.78 -7.56
C VAL A 321 -6.98 -33.72 -8.64
N ILE A 322 -6.26 -32.59 -8.63
CA ILE A 322 -6.41 -31.56 -9.66
C ILE A 322 -5.70 -32.01 -10.95
N HIS A 323 -6.34 -31.86 -12.11
CA HIS A 323 -5.84 -32.25 -13.43
C HIS A 323 -5.53 -33.75 -13.64
N GLU A 324 -6.01 -34.64 -12.76
CA GLU A 324 -5.74 -36.08 -12.80
C GLU A 324 -6.96 -36.88 -13.30
N SER A 325 -6.84 -37.54 -14.45
CA SER A 325 -7.97 -38.15 -15.20
C SER A 325 -8.78 -39.20 -14.44
N PHE A 326 -8.20 -39.83 -13.41
CA PHE A 326 -8.86 -40.82 -12.54
C PHE A 326 -8.76 -40.45 -11.05
N ALA A 327 -8.79 -39.15 -10.76
CA ALA A 327 -8.71 -38.61 -9.41
C ALA A 327 -9.78 -39.17 -8.44
N PRO A 328 -9.41 -39.45 -7.17
CA PRO A 328 -10.31 -40.01 -6.17
C PRO A 328 -11.21 -38.95 -5.50
N TYR A 329 -11.97 -38.18 -6.28
CA TYR A 329 -12.79 -37.05 -5.83
C TYR A 329 -13.68 -37.34 -4.61
N LYS A 330 -14.35 -38.50 -4.59
CA LYS A 330 -15.16 -38.96 -3.44
C LYS A 330 -14.34 -39.12 -2.15
N GLY A 331 -13.10 -39.60 -2.27
CA GLY A 331 -12.18 -39.76 -1.16
C GLY A 331 -11.68 -38.41 -0.63
N ALA A 332 -11.33 -37.49 -1.54
CA ALA A 332 -10.97 -36.12 -1.18
C ALA A 332 -12.10 -35.45 -0.37
N PHE A 333 -13.32 -35.41 -0.92
CA PHE A 333 -14.47 -34.81 -0.24
C PHE A 333 -14.78 -35.44 1.12
N PHE A 334 -14.74 -36.77 1.22
CA PHE A 334 -15.01 -37.48 2.47
C PHE A 334 -13.99 -37.12 3.56
N PHE A 335 -12.70 -37.27 3.28
CA PHE A 335 -11.67 -36.98 4.29
C PHE A 335 -11.59 -35.49 4.61
N GLY A 336 -11.72 -34.60 3.61
CA GLY A 336 -11.80 -33.15 3.84
C GLY A 336 -12.96 -32.75 4.76
N LEU A 337 -14.15 -33.33 4.57
CA LEU A 337 -15.30 -33.09 5.45
C LEU A 337 -15.08 -33.62 6.87
N VAL A 338 -14.48 -34.81 7.01
CA VAL A 338 -14.21 -35.39 8.33
C VAL A 338 -13.14 -34.56 9.08
N PHE A 339 -12.04 -34.16 8.43
CA PHE A 339 -11.06 -33.26 9.03
C PHE A 339 -11.68 -31.92 9.41
N TYR A 340 -12.52 -31.33 8.54
CA TYR A 340 -13.26 -30.10 8.82
C TYR A 340 -14.06 -30.23 10.13
N VAL A 341 -14.87 -31.28 10.26
CA VAL A 341 -15.68 -31.54 11.47
C VAL A 341 -14.82 -31.77 12.71
N VAL A 342 -13.71 -32.52 12.60
CA VAL A 342 -12.81 -32.77 13.74
C VAL A 342 -12.19 -31.45 14.25
N PHE A 343 -11.70 -30.58 13.37
CA PHE A 343 -11.13 -29.28 13.81
C PHE A 343 -12.18 -28.26 14.26
N VAL A 344 -13.42 -28.32 13.75
CA VAL A 344 -14.56 -27.60 14.34
C VAL A 344 -14.77 -28.06 15.79
N LEU A 345 -14.88 -29.37 16.03
CA LEU A 345 -15.08 -29.93 17.38
C LEU A 345 -13.89 -29.61 18.31
N MET A 346 -12.65 -29.69 17.82
CA MET A 346 -11.43 -29.46 18.60
C MET A 346 -11.33 -28.03 19.14
N ASN A 347 -11.84 -27.04 18.40
CA ASN A 347 -11.91 -25.65 18.86
C ASN A 347 -13.13 -25.38 19.77
N LEU A 348 -14.22 -26.13 19.61
CA LEU A 348 -15.47 -25.90 20.34
C LEU A 348 -15.53 -26.59 21.72
N VAL A 349 -15.23 -27.90 21.79
CA VAL A 349 -15.76 -28.76 22.86
C VAL A 349 -15.20 -28.40 24.25
N ASN A 350 -13.92 -28.05 24.38
CA ASN A 350 -13.34 -27.65 25.67
C ASN A 350 -13.98 -26.36 26.20
N ASN A 351 -14.13 -25.34 25.35
CA ASN A 351 -14.70 -24.05 25.73
C ASN A 351 -16.18 -24.15 26.10
N ILE A 352 -16.94 -24.96 25.37
CA ILE A 352 -18.35 -25.25 25.69
C ILE A 352 -18.46 -25.98 27.03
N LYS A 353 -17.65 -27.02 27.26
CA LYS A 353 -17.64 -27.80 28.51
C LYS A 353 -17.31 -26.94 29.74
N VAL A 354 -16.35 -26.04 29.62
CA VAL A 354 -15.83 -25.20 30.73
C VAL A 354 -16.48 -23.80 30.76
N LYS A 355 -17.39 -23.49 29.81
CA LYS A 355 -18.03 -22.18 29.61
C LYS A 355 -17.03 -21.02 29.50
N ARG A 356 -15.92 -21.24 28.78
CA ARG A 356 -14.82 -20.28 28.58
C ARG A 356 -15.03 -19.45 27.32
N GLU A 357 -14.66 -18.17 27.36
CA GLU A 357 -14.56 -17.34 26.15
C GLU A 357 -13.57 -17.90 25.13
N PHE A 358 -13.83 -17.63 23.85
CA PHE A 358 -13.01 -18.11 22.74
C PHE A 358 -11.83 -17.16 22.49
N SER A 359 -10.62 -17.72 22.40
CA SER A 359 -9.41 -16.98 22.03
C SER A 359 -9.42 -16.61 20.56
N TYR A 360 -8.83 -15.47 20.20
CA TYR A 360 -8.62 -15.08 18.80
C TYR A 360 -7.93 -16.18 17.97
N ILE A 361 -7.02 -16.95 18.56
CA ILE A 361 -6.38 -18.10 17.90
C ILE A 361 -7.41 -19.15 17.47
N GLU A 362 -8.36 -19.49 18.34
CA GLU A 362 -9.37 -20.52 18.08
C GLU A 362 -10.41 -20.04 17.05
N LEU A 363 -10.72 -18.74 17.08
CA LEU A 363 -11.56 -18.09 16.08
C LEU A 363 -10.85 -18.05 14.70
N ILE A 364 -9.54 -17.78 14.67
CA ILE A 364 -8.72 -17.82 13.44
C ILE A 364 -8.64 -19.25 12.88
N ILE A 365 -8.42 -20.27 13.71
CA ILE A 365 -8.43 -21.67 13.24
C ILE A 365 -9.82 -22.05 12.71
N LEU A 366 -10.91 -21.65 13.37
CA LEU A 366 -12.27 -21.96 12.92
C LEU A 366 -12.61 -21.28 11.57
N ILE A 367 -12.21 -20.02 11.39
CA ILE A 367 -12.29 -19.33 10.09
C ILE A 367 -11.45 -20.08 9.05
N SER A 368 -10.16 -20.30 9.34
CA SER A 368 -9.21 -20.91 8.41
C SER A 368 -9.69 -22.30 7.97
N ASN A 369 -10.13 -23.14 8.90
CA ASN A 369 -10.64 -24.49 8.64
C ASN A 369 -11.87 -24.46 7.70
N THR A 370 -12.76 -23.49 7.90
CA THR A 370 -13.95 -23.30 7.06
C THR A 370 -13.59 -22.83 5.64
N PHE A 371 -12.61 -21.92 5.50
CA PHE A 371 -12.13 -21.48 4.18
C PHE A 371 -11.26 -22.52 3.48
N VAL A 372 -10.45 -23.31 4.19
CA VAL A 372 -9.65 -24.40 3.63
C VAL A 372 -10.55 -25.54 3.15
N PHE A 373 -11.55 -25.95 3.95
CA PHE A 373 -12.51 -26.95 3.50
C PHE A 373 -13.27 -26.45 2.26
N TYR A 374 -13.80 -25.22 2.29
CA TYR A 374 -14.46 -24.60 1.14
C TYR A 374 -13.56 -24.55 -0.11
N ALA A 375 -12.33 -24.07 0.01
CA ALA A 375 -11.38 -24.03 -1.11
C ALA A 375 -11.11 -25.43 -1.68
N SER A 376 -10.91 -26.44 -0.81
CA SER A 376 -10.69 -27.81 -1.23
C SER A 376 -11.91 -28.41 -1.96
N GLY A 377 -13.12 -28.17 -1.46
CA GLY A 377 -14.36 -28.62 -2.09
C GLY A 377 -14.64 -27.90 -3.41
N MET A 378 -14.29 -26.62 -3.52
CA MET A 378 -14.37 -25.86 -4.77
C MET A 378 -13.41 -26.40 -5.84
N LEU A 379 -12.17 -26.74 -5.46
CA LEU A 379 -11.21 -27.37 -6.37
C LEU A 379 -11.68 -28.76 -6.82
N VAL A 380 -12.21 -29.59 -5.91
CA VAL A 380 -12.73 -30.92 -6.27
C VAL A 380 -13.97 -30.84 -7.15
N LEU A 381 -14.90 -29.90 -6.89
CA LEU A 381 -16.06 -29.69 -7.76
C LEU A 381 -15.72 -29.09 -9.11
N ASN A 382 -14.63 -28.33 -9.25
CA ASN A 382 -14.22 -27.77 -10.53
C ASN A 382 -13.88 -28.86 -11.56
N GLU A 383 -13.32 -29.99 -11.09
CA GLU A 383 -12.97 -31.13 -11.95
C GLU A 383 -14.09 -32.20 -12.00
N TRP A 384 -14.84 -32.39 -10.89
CA TRP A 384 -15.80 -33.49 -10.78
C TRP A 384 -17.25 -33.13 -11.17
N HIS A 385 -17.78 -32.00 -10.68
CA HIS A 385 -19.16 -31.55 -10.91
C HIS A 385 -19.30 -30.02 -10.76
N PRO A 386 -18.93 -29.23 -11.78
CA PRO A 386 -18.90 -27.76 -11.71
C PRO A 386 -20.25 -27.11 -11.41
N GLU A 387 -21.35 -27.81 -11.71
CA GLU A 387 -22.74 -27.39 -11.53
C GLU A 387 -23.14 -27.25 -10.05
N TYR A 388 -22.54 -28.02 -9.13
CA TYR A 388 -22.86 -27.96 -7.71
C TYR A 388 -22.05 -26.91 -6.93
N ARG A 389 -21.15 -26.15 -7.58
CA ARG A 389 -20.28 -25.18 -6.88
C ARG A 389 -21.09 -24.13 -6.10
N GLY A 390 -22.10 -23.49 -6.70
CA GLY A 390 -22.97 -22.55 -5.98
C GLY A 390 -23.81 -23.21 -4.86
N VAL A 391 -24.27 -24.44 -5.09
CA VAL A 391 -25.01 -25.23 -4.07
C VAL A 391 -24.11 -25.56 -2.88
N TYR A 392 -22.83 -25.87 -3.11
CA TYR A 392 -21.84 -26.12 -2.08
C TYR A 392 -21.51 -24.85 -1.29
N THR A 393 -21.40 -23.68 -1.94
CA THR A 393 -21.26 -22.40 -1.22
C THR A 393 -22.48 -22.11 -0.33
N ILE A 394 -23.70 -22.36 -0.81
CA ILE A 394 -24.93 -22.24 0.00
C ILE A 394 -24.95 -23.25 1.15
N ALA A 395 -24.48 -24.49 0.93
CA ALA A 395 -24.37 -25.49 2.00
C ALA A 395 -23.39 -25.06 3.10
N MET A 396 -22.26 -24.41 2.74
CA MET A 396 -21.34 -23.81 3.72
C MET A 396 -21.98 -22.65 4.49
N ALA A 397 -22.80 -21.82 3.85
CA ALA A 397 -23.58 -20.79 4.54
C ALA A 397 -24.56 -21.41 5.54
N LEU A 398 -25.35 -22.39 5.09
CA LEU A 398 -26.35 -23.08 5.90
C LEU A 398 -25.73 -23.84 7.09
N PHE A 399 -24.58 -24.51 6.89
CA PHE A 399 -23.86 -25.18 7.98
C PHE A 399 -23.45 -24.19 9.08
N ASN A 400 -22.85 -23.05 8.70
CA ASN A 400 -22.44 -22.02 9.66
C ASN A 400 -23.65 -21.39 10.37
N PHE A 401 -24.77 -21.21 9.67
CA PHE A 401 -26.02 -20.71 10.26
C PHE A 401 -26.59 -21.68 11.30
N VAL A 402 -26.71 -22.97 10.95
CA VAL A 402 -27.18 -24.02 11.87
C VAL A 402 -26.25 -24.14 13.07
N LEU A 403 -24.93 -24.09 12.87
CA LEU A 403 -23.96 -24.11 13.96
C LEU A 403 -24.09 -22.88 14.87
N ALA A 404 -24.30 -21.69 14.33
CA ALA A 404 -24.58 -20.47 15.10
C ALA A 404 -25.85 -20.62 15.97
N LEU A 405 -26.94 -21.11 15.38
CA LEU A 405 -28.21 -21.34 16.08
C LEU A 405 -28.08 -22.37 17.21
N LEU A 406 -27.40 -23.49 16.95
CA LEU A 406 -27.18 -24.55 17.96
C LEU A 406 -26.34 -24.03 19.13
N LEU A 407 -25.23 -23.34 18.84
CA LEU A 407 -24.31 -22.82 19.85
C LEU A 407 -24.92 -21.67 20.67
N TYR A 408 -25.73 -20.81 20.05
CA TYR A 408 -26.49 -19.78 20.75
C TYR A 408 -27.59 -20.38 21.63
N LYS A 409 -28.46 -21.22 21.06
CA LYS A 409 -29.70 -21.70 21.72
C LYS A 409 -29.42 -22.71 22.83
N TYR A 410 -28.56 -23.71 22.59
CA TYR A 410 -28.39 -24.84 23.50
C TYR A 410 -27.13 -24.74 24.36
N PHE A 411 -26.03 -24.20 23.81
CA PHE A 411 -24.75 -24.14 24.50
C PHE A 411 -24.44 -22.78 25.14
N LYS A 412 -25.26 -21.75 24.89
CA LYS A 412 -25.07 -20.36 25.38
C LYS A 412 -23.66 -19.82 25.11
N ALA A 413 -23.14 -20.09 23.91
CA ALA A 413 -21.77 -19.77 23.53
C ALA A 413 -21.47 -18.26 23.47
N ASP A 414 -20.18 -17.92 23.50
CA ASP A 414 -19.66 -16.56 23.40
C ASP A 414 -20.23 -15.80 22.19
N LYS A 415 -20.69 -14.57 22.41
CA LYS A 415 -21.20 -13.67 21.35
C LYS A 415 -20.19 -13.48 20.22
N LYS A 416 -18.88 -13.46 20.52
CA LYS A 416 -17.81 -13.36 19.51
C LYS A 416 -17.90 -14.50 18.48
N LEU A 417 -18.10 -15.72 18.96
CA LEU A 417 -18.23 -16.92 18.13
C LEU A 417 -19.54 -16.91 17.32
N VAL A 418 -20.66 -16.58 17.96
CA VAL A 418 -21.97 -16.53 17.28
C VAL A 418 -21.97 -15.48 16.17
N TYR A 419 -21.42 -14.28 16.42
CA TYR A 419 -21.28 -13.23 15.39
C TYR A 419 -20.30 -13.63 14.27
N LEU A 420 -19.23 -14.37 14.58
CA LEU A 420 -18.29 -14.88 13.59
C LEU A 420 -18.92 -15.94 12.67
N LEU A 421 -19.75 -16.84 13.21
CA LEU A 421 -20.50 -17.82 12.42
C LEU A 421 -21.59 -17.15 11.56
N ILE A 422 -22.27 -16.13 12.07
CA ILE A 422 -23.19 -15.29 11.28
C ILE A 422 -22.44 -14.52 10.18
N GLY A 423 -21.23 -14.03 10.48
CA GLY A 423 -20.34 -13.41 9.50
C GLY A 423 -20.01 -14.36 8.35
N MET A 424 -19.51 -15.56 8.66
CA MET A 424 -19.24 -16.59 7.63
C MET A 424 -20.50 -17.02 6.88
N THR A 425 -21.65 -17.12 7.56
CA THR A 425 -22.96 -17.38 6.92
C THR A 425 -23.23 -16.34 5.83
N LEU A 426 -23.12 -15.05 6.16
CA LEU A 426 -23.33 -13.96 5.21
C LEU A 426 -22.30 -14.00 4.08
N THR A 427 -21.01 -14.18 4.40
CA THR A 427 -19.94 -14.27 3.39
C THR A 427 -20.18 -15.40 2.39
N PHE A 428 -20.57 -16.60 2.82
CA PHE A 428 -20.88 -17.69 1.89
C PHE A 428 -22.21 -17.49 1.15
N ALA A 429 -23.24 -16.92 1.78
CA ALA A 429 -24.48 -16.59 1.09
C ALA A 429 -24.26 -15.57 -0.04
N THR A 430 -23.46 -14.52 0.23
CA THR A 430 -22.98 -13.55 -0.77
C THR A 430 -22.15 -14.23 -1.86
N LEU A 431 -21.16 -15.06 -1.50
CA LEU A 431 -20.27 -15.73 -2.47
C LEU A 431 -20.96 -16.76 -3.37
N ALA A 432 -22.15 -17.25 -3.02
CA ALA A 432 -22.87 -18.21 -3.88
C ALA A 432 -23.24 -17.62 -5.25
N ALA A 433 -23.59 -16.33 -5.31
CA ALA A 433 -23.94 -15.65 -6.56
C ALA A 433 -22.74 -15.49 -7.53
N PRO A 434 -21.58 -14.90 -7.15
CA PRO A 434 -20.42 -14.78 -8.04
C PRO A 434 -19.80 -16.15 -8.42
N VAL A 435 -20.06 -17.22 -7.66
CA VAL A 435 -19.66 -18.59 -7.99
C VAL A 435 -20.57 -19.25 -9.05
N GLN A 436 -21.87 -18.91 -9.05
CA GLN A 436 -22.85 -19.50 -9.97
C GLN A 436 -23.06 -18.69 -11.25
N LEU A 437 -22.90 -17.36 -11.18
CA LEU A 437 -22.95 -16.45 -12.32
C LEU A 437 -21.68 -16.54 -13.17
N LYS A 438 -21.71 -15.98 -14.39
CA LYS A 438 -20.59 -16.02 -15.35
C LYS A 438 -20.33 -14.63 -15.95
N GLY A 439 -19.06 -14.23 -16.03
CA GLY A 439 -18.64 -12.94 -16.59
C GLY A 439 -19.39 -11.76 -15.95
N ASN A 440 -19.80 -10.80 -16.78
CA ASN A 440 -20.32 -9.51 -16.36
C ASN A 440 -21.53 -9.52 -15.40
N TYR A 441 -22.29 -10.62 -15.33
CA TYR A 441 -23.33 -10.79 -14.30
C TYR A 441 -22.77 -10.80 -12.86
N ILE A 442 -21.52 -11.24 -12.67
CA ILE A 442 -20.80 -11.22 -11.39
C ILE A 442 -20.61 -9.77 -10.92
N THR A 443 -20.09 -8.92 -11.81
CA THR A 443 -19.88 -7.49 -11.54
C THR A 443 -21.19 -6.73 -11.31
N LEU A 444 -22.24 -7.05 -12.06
CA LEU A 444 -23.59 -6.51 -11.83
C LEU A 444 -24.16 -6.91 -10.46
N PHE A 445 -23.95 -8.17 -10.03
CA PHE A 445 -24.35 -8.62 -8.69
C PHE A 445 -23.60 -7.84 -7.59
N TRP A 446 -22.28 -7.72 -7.69
CA TRP A 446 -21.49 -6.93 -6.73
C TRP A 446 -21.97 -5.47 -6.65
N GLY A 447 -22.27 -4.83 -7.78
CA GLY A 447 -22.80 -3.46 -7.79
C GLY A 447 -24.16 -3.34 -7.11
N ALA A 448 -25.09 -4.25 -7.39
CA ALA A 448 -26.38 -4.31 -6.70
C ALA A 448 -26.22 -4.53 -5.18
N GLU A 449 -25.27 -5.38 -4.78
CA GLU A 449 -24.95 -5.64 -3.37
C GLU A 449 -24.32 -4.42 -2.68
N VAL A 450 -23.46 -3.63 -3.34
CA VAL A 450 -22.97 -2.35 -2.78
C VAL A 450 -24.14 -1.42 -2.46
N ALA A 451 -25.06 -1.22 -3.41
CA ALA A 451 -26.23 -0.36 -3.21
C ALA A 451 -27.14 -0.87 -2.08
N LEU A 452 -27.34 -2.19 -2.01
CA LEU A 452 -28.13 -2.85 -0.96
C LEU A 452 -27.47 -2.75 0.42
N LEU A 453 -26.17 -3.00 0.55
CA LEU A 453 -25.44 -2.92 1.81
C LEU A 453 -25.38 -1.48 2.35
N ILE A 454 -25.23 -0.48 1.46
CA ILE A 454 -25.33 0.93 1.86
C ILE A 454 -26.75 1.23 2.37
N TRP A 455 -27.79 0.81 1.65
CA TRP A 455 -29.19 0.99 2.08
C TRP A 455 -29.50 0.29 3.41
N LEU A 456 -29.02 -0.94 3.61
CA LEU A 456 -29.13 -1.69 4.88
C LEU A 456 -28.37 -1.00 6.02
N SER A 457 -27.22 -0.38 5.75
CA SER A 457 -26.50 0.40 6.76
C SER A 457 -27.33 1.60 7.26
N GLN A 458 -28.08 2.26 6.37
CA GLN A 458 -29.02 3.33 6.75
C GLN A 458 -30.20 2.81 7.58
N ARG A 459 -30.77 1.67 7.18
CA ARG A 459 -31.95 1.10 7.85
C ARG A 459 -31.66 0.48 9.21
N SER A 460 -30.46 -0.06 9.42
CA SER A 460 -30.08 -0.78 10.65
C SER A 460 -29.10 -0.04 11.56
N GLN A 461 -28.47 1.04 11.07
CA GLN A 461 -27.41 1.80 11.77
C GLN A 461 -26.19 0.94 12.16
N LEU A 462 -26.01 -0.23 11.54
CA LEU A 462 -24.89 -1.14 11.81
C LEU A 462 -23.65 -0.79 10.99
N LYS A 463 -22.56 -0.42 11.71
CA LYS A 463 -21.19 -0.26 11.19
C LYS A 463 -20.76 -1.39 10.25
N ALA A 464 -21.16 -2.62 10.54
CA ALA A 464 -20.80 -3.82 9.78
C ALA A 464 -21.20 -3.72 8.30
N PHE A 465 -22.43 -3.29 7.97
CA PHE A 465 -22.85 -3.15 6.57
C PHE A 465 -22.13 -2.02 5.84
N LYS A 466 -21.80 -0.92 6.55
CA LYS A 466 -21.04 0.22 6.00
C LYS A 466 -19.57 -0.12 5.74
N LEU A 467 -19.00 -1.09 6.47
CA LEU A 467 -17.69 -1.67 6.19
C LEU A 467 -17.75 -2.73 5.07
N ALA A 468 -18.77 -3.59 5.09
CA ALA A 468 -18.99 -4.59 4.04
C ALA A 468 -19.20 -3.93 2.67
N SER A 469 -19.98 -2.85 2.58
CA SER A 469 -20.18 -2.13 1.31
C SER A 469 -18.88 -1.54 0.75
N ILE A 470 -17.90 -1.17 1.59
CA ILE A 470 -16.58 -0.72 1.14
C ILE A 470 -15.79 -1.89 0.53
N ALA A 471 -15.76 -3.04 1.21
CA ALA A 471 -15.10 -4.24 0.70
C ALA A 471 -15.71 -4.71 -0.63
N VAL A 472 -17.05 -4.77 -0.71
CA VAL A 472 -17.76 -5.15 -1.94
C VAL A 472 -17.61 -4.08 -3.03
N SER A 473 -17.45 -2.79 -2.70
CA SER A 473 -17.12 -1.75 -3.69
C SER A 473 -15.77 -1.99 -4.37
N ILE A 474 -14.78 -2.49 -3.62
CA ILE A 474 -13.46 -2.85 -4.14
C ILE A 474 -13.57 -4.12 -5.00
N LEU A 475 -14.30 -5.14 -4.56
CA LEU A 475 -14.55 -6.35 -5.35
C LEU A 475 -15.28 -6.05 -6.67
N MET A 476 -16.33 -5.21 -6.62
CA MET A 476 -17.04 -4.73 -7.82
C MET A 476 -16.08 -4.04 -8.79
N PHE A 477 -15.21 -3.15 -8.31
CA PHE A 477 -14.26 -2.44 -9.16
C PHE A 477 -13.23 -3.39 -9.79
N VAL A 478 -12.63 -4.31 -9.03
CA VAL A 478 -11.69 -5.31 -9.55
C VAL A 478 -12.36 -6.23 -10.57
N SER A 479 -13.56 -6.72 -10.26
CA SER A 479 -14.38 -7.54 -11.15
C SER A 479 -14.70 -6.80 -12.46
N LEU A 480 -15.04 -5.50 -12.38
CA LEU A 480 -15.25 -4.65 -13.55
C LEU A 480 -13.98 -4.47 -14.39
N MET A 481 -12.78 -4.34 -13.80
CA MET A 481 -11.55 -4.24 -14.59
C MET A 481 -11.27 -5.53 -15.38
N ILE A 482 -11.54 -6.69 -14.77
CA ILE A 482 -11.39 -8.01 -15.41
C ILE A 482 -12.41 -8.16 -16.55
N ASP A 483 -13.68 -7.84 -16.31
CA ASP A 483 -14.71 -7.88 -17.36
C ASP A 483 -14.38 -6.93 -18.52
N LEU A 484 -14.04 -5.67 -18.23
CA LEU A 484 -13.73 -4.68 -19.26
C LEU A 484 -12.52 -5.10 -20.12
N GLY A 485 -11.42 -5.58 -19.51
CA GLY A 485 -10.30 -6.15 -20.27
C GLY A 485 -10.76 -7.31 -21.15
N SER A 486 -11.41 -8.33 -20.57
CA SER A 486 -11.83 -9.52 -21.33
C SER A 486 -12.84 -9.25 -22.46
N ILE A 487 -13.58 -8.13 -22.40
CA ILE A 487 -14.57 -7.74 -23.42
C ILE A 487 -13.95 -6.86 -24.51
N TYR A 488 -12.99 -5.99 -24.17
CA TYR A 488 -12.40 -5.03 -25.14
C TYR A 488 -11.07 -5.51 -25.73
N ASP A 489 -10.30 -6.37 -25.05
CA ASP A 489 -9.01 -6.88 -25.55
C ASP A 489 -9.16 -7.85 -26.75
N TYR A 490 -10.32 -8.51 -26.89
CA TYR A 490 -10.56 -9.51 -27.95
C TYR A 490 -12.02 -9.49 -28.47
N ALA A 491 -12.31 -8.57 -29.39
CA ALA A 491 -13.60 -8.47 -30.09
C ALA A 491 -13.40 -8.37 -31.62
N PRO A 492 -13.05 -9.47 -32.31
CA PRO A 492 -12.72 -9.46 -33.73
C PRO A 492 -13.89 -9.06 -34.65
N ASP A 493 -15.13 -9.43 -34.28
CA ASP A 493 -16.35 -9.10 -35.04
C ASP A 493 -16.89 -7.67 -34.72
N GLY A 494 -16.16 -6.90 -33.90
CA GLY A 494 -16.61 -5.62 -33.37
C GLY A 494 -17.57 -5.75 -32.18
N LEU A 495 -17.99 -4.60 -31.61
CA LEU A 495 -18.95 -4.52 -30.51
C LEU A 495 -20.07 -3.55 -30.85
N ALA A 496 -21.30 -3.88 -30.47
CA ALA A 496 -22.46 -3.00 -30.68
C ALA A 496 -22.29 -1.66 -29.93
N PRO A 497 -22.36 -0.50 -30.61
CA PRO A 497 -22.18 0.82 -29.99
C PRO A 497 -23.12 1.06 -28.82
N LEU A 498 -22.58 1.47 -27.67
CA LEU A 498 -23.29 1.83 -26.43
C LEU A 498 -24.21 0.73 -25.85
N THR A 499 -24.19 -0.48 -26.42
CA THR A 499 -25.16 -1.56 -26.16
C THR A 499 -24.48 -2.91 -25.95
N ASN A 500 -23.16 -2.98 -26.08
CA ASN A 500 -22.36 -4.13 -25.71
C ASN A 500 -22.27 -4.33 -24.18
N LYS A 501 -21.82 -5.52 -23.78
CA LYS A 501 -21.75 -5.94 -22.37
C LYS A 501 -20.80 -5.09 -21.54
N GLY A 502 -19.69 -4.62 -22.10
CA GLY A 502 -18.70 -3.80 -21.40
C GLY A 502 -19.27 -2.45 -21.01
N PHE A 503 -19.81 -1.72 -22.00
CA PHE A 503 -20.44 -0.42 -21.78
C PHE A 503 -21.60 -0.48 -20.77
N ILE A 504 -22.54 -1.42 -20.94
CA ILE A 504 -23.70 -1.56 -20.04
C ILE A 504 -23.25 -1.90 -18.61
N THR A 505 -22.24 -2.76 -18.44
CA THR A 505 -21.78 -3.18 -17.09
C THR A 505 -21.08 -2.03 -16.36
N GLY A 506 -20.22 -1.27 -17.04
CA GLY A 506 -19.58 -0.08 -16.48
C GLY A 506 -20.60 1.01 -16.12
N LEU A 507 -21.56 1.30 -17.00
CA LEU A 507 -22.65 2.24 -16.74
C LEU A 507 -23.48 1.82 -15.51
N MET A 508 -23.87 0.55 -15.41
CA MET A 508 -24.61 0.03 -14.26
C MET A 508 -23.81 0.13 -12.95
N CYS A 509 -22.51 -0.17 -12.96
CA CYS A 509 -21.66 -0.01 -11.78
C CYS A 509 -21.64 1.45 -11.28
N ALA A 510 -21.50 2.42 -12.18
CA ALA A 510 -21.57 3.83 -11.82
C ALA A 510 -22.95 4.22 -11.25
N LEU A 511 -24.04 3.72 -11.84
CA LEU A 511 -25.41 3.94 -11.34
C LEU A 511 -25.63 3.35 -9.94
N PHE A 512 -25.13 2.16 -9.65
CA PHE A 512 -25.20 1.56 -8.31
C PHE A 512 -24.41 2.37 -7.27
N LEU A 513 -23.21 2.85 -7.62
CA LEU A 513 -22.44 3.75 -6.75
C LEU A 513 -23.18 5.07 -6.49
N PHE A 514 -23.80 5.68 -7.52
CA PHE A 514 -24.62 6.88 -7.35
C PHE A 514 -25.88 6.64 -6.51
N ALA A 515 -26.51 5.47 -6.59
CA ALA A 515 -27.59 5.08 -5.69
C ALA A 515 -27.10 4.99 -4.23
N GLY A 516 -25.92 4.43 -3.99
CA GLY A 516 -25.24 4.46 -2.69
C GLY A 516 -25.01 5.88 -2.16
N VAL A 517 -24.55 6.80 -3.02
CA VAL A 517 -24.39 8.23 -2.67
C VAL A 517 -25.74 8.89 -2.35
N PHE A 518 -26.82 8.53 -3.05
CA PHE A 518 -28.17 9.02 -2.76
C PHE A 518 -28.67 8.54 -1.39
N PHE A 519 -28.43 7.28 -1.02
CA PHE A 519 -28.79 6.76 0.32
C PHE A 519 -27.98 7.41 1.44
N LEU A 520 -26.65 7.60 1.27
CA LEU A 520 -25.80 8.26 2.27
C LEU A 520 -26.18 9.73 2.54
N LYS A 521 -26.77 10.42 1.55
CA LYS A 521 -27.32 11.78 1.72
C LYS A 521 -28.62 11.84 2.54
N GLN A 522 -29.18 10.69 2.91
CA GLN A 522 -30.30 10.63 3.86
C GLN A 522 -29.78 10.55 5.31
N GLU A 523 -28.60 9.93 5.53
CA GLU A 523 -27.89 9.92 6.83
C GLU A 523 -27.63 11.35 7.34
N GLU A 524 -27.10 12.21 6.45
CA GLU A 524 -26.73 13.61 6.73
C GLU A 524 -27.93 14.54 7.02
N LYS A 525 -29.17 14.05 6.86
CA LYS A 525 -30.41 14.80 7.19
C LYS A 525 -31.07 14.37 8.50
N LEU A 526 -30.55 13.33 9.16
CA LEU A 526 -31.17 12.73 10.35
C LEU A 526 -30.40 13.01 11.65
N ASP A 527 -29.30 13.78 11.58
CA ASP A 527 -28.40 14.13 12.71
C ASP A 527 -28.03 12.94 13.61
N LEU A 528 -27.96 11.75 13.01
CA LEU A 528 -27.56 10.52 13.69
C LEU A 528 -26.07 10.58 14.05
N PRO A 529 -25.68 10.35 15.32
CA PRO A 529 -24.27 10.39 15.73
C PRO A 529 -23.49 9.24 15.11
N SER A 530 -22.90 9.49 13.93
CA SER A 530 -22.28 8.48 13.08
C SER A 530 -20.98 7.94 13.69
N GLN A 531 -21.09 6.98 14.60
CA GLN A 531 -19.94 6.23 15.09
C GLN A 531 -19.34 5.41 13.94
N GLY A 532 -18.25 5.87 13.33
CA GLY A 532 -17.55 5.16 12.26
C GLY A 532 -17.14 6.08 11.11
N ILE A 533 -17.09 5.53 9.89
CA ILE A 533 -16.69 6.28 8.70
C ILE A 533 -17.76 7.31 8.35
N ASN A 534 -17.34 8.58 8.32
CA ASN A 534 -18.18 9.74 8.01
C ASN A 534 -18.90 9.56 6.65
N ALA A 535 -20.23 9.67 6.65
CA ALA A 535 -21.08 9.47 5.48
C ALA A 535 -20.73 10.39 4.30
N LYS A 536 -20.38 11.65 4.58
CA LYS A 536 -19.98 12.66 3.60
C LYS A 536 -18.66 12.28 2.90
N VAL A 537 -17.71 11.73 3.66
CA VAL A 537 -16.42 11.24 3.13
C VAL A 537 -16.66 10.00 2.25
N TYR A 538 -17.41 9.01 2.75
CA TYR A 538 -17.68 7.80 1.97
C TYR A 538 -18.48 8.10 0.68
N GLY A 539 -19.51 8.95 0.77
CA GLY A 539 -20.27 9.43 -0.39
C GLY A 539 -19.41 10.22 -1.39
N THR A 540 -18.37 10.92 -0.93
CA THR A 540 -17.39 11.58 -1.82
C THR A 540 -16.54 10.54 -2.55
N VAL A 541 -16.02 9.53 -1.86
CA VAL A 541 -15.23 8.44 -2.47
C VAL A 541 -16.06 7.66 -3.51
N LEU A 542 -17.30 7.29 -3.17
CA LEU A 542 -18.22 6.63 -4.11
C LEU A 542 -18.54 7.51 -5.32
N SER A 543 -18.70 8.83 -5.14
CA SER A 543 -18.90 9.77 -6.25
C SER A 543 -17.69 9.84 -7.19
N ILE A 544 -16.46 9.84 -6.64
CA ILE A 544 -15.23 9.84 -7.42
C ILE A 544 -15.10 8.52 -8.20
N ALA A 545 -15.34 7.38 -7.54
CA ALA A 545 -15.31 6.07 -8.18
C ALA A 545 -16.35 5.94 -9.31
N ALA A 546 -17.58 6.45 -9.12
CA ALA A 546 -18.62 6.44 -10.14
C ALA A 546 -18.24 7.28 -11.37
N ILE A 547 -17.67 8.48 -11.15
CA ILE A 547 -17.19 9.37 -12.24
C ILE A 547 -16.00 8.73 -12.97
N PHE A 548 -15.07 8.07 -12.25
CA PHE A 548 -13.94 7.37 -12.84
C PHE A 548 -14.38 6.14 -13.67
N ILE A 549 -15.38 5.39 -13.20
CA ILE A 549 -15.96 4.28 -13.97
C ILE A 549 -16.62 4.78 -15.25
N LEU A 550 -17.41 5.87 -15.20
CA LEU A 550 -18.00 6.47 -16.41
C LEU A 550 -16.93 6.95 -17.40
N TYR A 551 -15.86 7.60 -16.90
CA TYR A 551 -14.71 7.98 -17.71
C TYR A 551 -14.07 6.77 -18.41
N LEU A 552 -13.72 5.73 -17.65
CA LEU A 552 -13.02 4.56 -18.20
C LEU A 552 -13.90 3.79 -19.20
N THR A 553 -15.18 3.61 -18.86
CA THR A 553 -16.15 2.90 -19.71
C THR A 553 -16.36 3.63 -21.03
N GLY A 554 -16.48 4.97 -21.00
CA GLY A 554 -16.58 5.78 -22.21
C GLY A 554 -15.28 5.86 -23.01
N PHE A 555 -14.12 5.88 -22.35
CA PHE A 555 -12.81 5.84 -23.01
C PHE A 555 -12.61 4.53 -23.78
N LEU A 556 -12.88 3.38 -23.15
CA LEU A 556 -12.75 2.06 -23.78
C LEU A 556 -13.75 1.87 -24.93
N GLU A 557 -15.00 2.34 -24.76
CA GLU A 557 -15.99 2.32 -25.84
C GLU A 557 -15.54 3.17 -27.03
N ILE A 558 -15.14 4.43 -26.81
CA ILE A 558 -14.65 5.31 -27.89
C ILE A 558 -13.40 4.72 -28.56
N HIS A 559 -12.49 4.13 -27.78
CA HIS A 559 -11.31 3.46 -28.30
C HIS A 559 -11.70 2.28 -29.21
N GLN A 560 -12.53 1.36 -28.74
CA GLN A 560 -12.91 0.16 -29.50
C GLN A 560 -13.74 0.48 -30.74
N GLN A 561 -14.70 1.40 -30.65
CA GLN A 561 -15.48 1.81 -31.81
C GLN A 561 -14.59 2.51 -32.85
N SER A 562 -13.61 3.31 -32.41
CA SER A 562 -12.60 3.87 -33.31
C SER A 562 -11.75 2.77 -33.95
N SER A 563 -11.23 1.82 -33.17
CA SER A 563 -10.40 0.71 -33.67
C SER A 563 -11.11 -0.18 -34.69
N PHE A 564 -12.43 -0.33 -34.58
CA PHE A 564 -13.23 -1.13 -35.50
C PHE A 564 -13.60 -0.38 -36.79
N TYR A 565 -13.99 0.91 -36.69
CA TYR A 565 -14.47 1.68 -37.84
C TYR A 565 -13.38 2.50 -38.56
N ILE A 566 -12.20 2.72 -37.97
CA ILE A 566 -11.18 3.63 -38.50
C ILE A 566 -9.86 2.89 -38.76
N ASN A 567 -9.56 2.68 -40.03
CA ASN A 567 -8.32 2.06 -40.49
C ASN A 567 -7.13 3.05 -40.44
N SER A 568 -6.74 3.46 -39.22
CA SER A 568 -5.42 3.98 -38.85
C SER A 568 -5.32 4.02 -37.32
N LYS A 569 -4.28 3.39 -36.77
CA LYS A 569 -4.03 3.35 -35.32
C LYS A 569 -3.82 4.74 -34.73
N ASN A 570 -3.24 5.65 -35.51
CA ASN A 570 -2.96 7.01 -35.09
C ASN A 570 -4.25 7.85 -35.00
N SER A 571 -5.21 7.67 -35.91
CA SER A 571 -6.56 8.27 -35.74
C SER A 571 -7.24 7.80 -34.44
N VAL A 572 -7.18 6.51 -34.14
CA VAL A 572 -7.77 5.90 -32.94
C VAL A 572 -7.22 6.51 -31.66
N VAL A 573 -5.88 6.62 -31.56
CA VAL A 573 -5.19 7.23 -30.41
C VAL A 573 -5.61 8.68 -30.23
N CYS A 574 -5.65 9.46 -31.31
CA CYS A 574 -6.08 10.85 -31.29
C CYS A 574 -7.54 11.04 -30.85
N ILE A 575 -8.47 10.20 -31.31
CA ILE A 575 -9.90 10.27 -30.93
C ILE A 575 -10.09 9.85 -29.46
N SER A 576 -9.36 8.81 -29.02
CA SER A 576 -9.33 8.40 -27.60
C SER A 576 -8.80 9.52 -26.70
N GLY A 577 -7.76 10.23 -27.16
CA GLY A 577 -7.19 11.39 -26.46
C GLY A 577 -8.09 12.63 -26.46
N PHE A 578 -8.88 12.84 -27.52
CA PHE A 578 -9.91 13.87 -27.56
C PHE A 578 -11.04 13.60 -26.56
N TYR A 579 -11.49 12.35 -26.43
CA TYR A 579 -12.42 11.96 -25.36
C TYR A 579 -11.81 12.22 -23.96
N HIS A 580 -10.54 11.86 -23.74
CA HIS A 580 -9.86 12.12 -22.47
C HIS A 580 -9.90 13.61 -22.10
N ILE A 581 -9.36 14.47 -22.96
CA ILE A 581 -9.25 15.91 -22.69
C ILE A 581 -10.63 16.58 -22.57
N THR A 582 -11.62 16.18 -23.38
CA THR A 582 -12.98 16.75 -23.26
C THR A 582 -13.67 16.33 -21.97
N PHE A 583 -13.63 15.06 -21.58
CA PHE A 583 -14.25 14.58 -20.33
C PHE A 583 -13.66 15.28 -19.10
N THR A 584 -12.33 15.29 -18.98
CA THR A 584 -11.63 15.89 -17.83
C THR A 584 -11.78 17.41 -17.80
N SER A 585 -11.81 18.08 -18.97
CA SER A 585 -12.10 19.52 -19.06
C SER A 585 -13.52 19.86 -18.62
N LEU A 586 -14.52 19.09 -19.08
CA LEU A 586 -15.91 19.27 -18.66
C LEU A 586 -16.09 19.03 -17.17
N LEU A 587 -15.47 17.97 -16.62
CA LEU A 587 -15.44 17.70 -15.18
C LEU A 587 -14.79 18.87 -14.41
N GLY A 588 -13.65 19.37 -14.88
CA GLY A 588 -12.98 20.54 -14.32
C GLY A 588 -13.86 21.80 -14.34
N ILE A 589 -14.59 22.05 -15.42
CA ILE A 589 -15.51 23.18 -15.55
C ILE A 589 -16.72 23.04 -14.59
N VAL A 590 -17.26 21.83 -14.43
CA VAL A 590 -18.33 21.53 -13.46
C VAL A 590 -17.85 21.71 -12.00
N LEU A 591 -16.60 21.37 -11.70
CA LEU A 591 -15.99 21.59 -10.39
C LEU A 591 -15.82 23.08 -10.07
N LEU A 592 -15.35 23.90 -11.04
CA LEU A 592 -15.19 25.36 -10.87
C LEU A 592 -16.52 26.06 -10.56
N LYS A 593 -17.63 25.61 -11.16
CA LYS A 593 -18.98 26.15 -10.89
C LYS A 593 -19.46 25.97 -9.44
N ARG A 594 -18.75 25.19 -8.61
CA ARG A 594 -19.05 25.01 -7.18
C ARG A 594 -18.24 25.92 -6.25
N TYR A 595 -17.31 26.72 -6.80
CA TYR A 595 -16.56 27.79 -6.11
C TYR A 595 -15.77 27.42 -4.83
N THR A 596 -15.62 26.14 -4.46
CA THR A 596 -14.81 25.73 -3.30
C THR A 596 -13.32 25.58 -3.65
N THR A 597 -12.43 25.93 -2.72
CA THR A 597 -10.98 25.86 -2.89
C THR A 597 -10.50 24.48 -3.33
N GLY A 598 -11.04 23.40 -2.74
CA GLY A 598 -10.70 22.02 -3.11
C GLY A 598 -11.11 21.67 -4.55
N ASN A 599 -12.32 22.05 -4.97
CA ASN A 599 -12.78 21.79 -6.35
C ASN A 599 -11.96 22.60 -7.38
N ASN A 600 -11.53 23.81 -7.02
CA ASN A 600 -10.63 24.62 -7.85
C ASN A 600 -9.26 23.95 -8.01
N ILE A 601 -8.70 23.37 -6.94
CA ILE A 601 -7.43 22.61 -6.98
C ILE A 601 -7.57 21.34 -7.83
N ILE A 602 -8.67 20.59 -7.71
CA ILE A 602 -8.89 19.38 -8.53
C ILE A 602 -9.04 19.76 -10.02
N SER A 603 -9.81 20.80 -10.35
CA SER A 603 -9.94 21.30 -11.73
C SER A 603 -8.60 21.76 -12.31
N PHE A 604 -7.75 22.36 -11.47
CA PHE A 604 -6.39 22.77 -11.82
C PHE A 604 -5.47 21.57 -12.11
N ILE A 605 -5.53 20.52 -11.28
CA ILE A 605 -4.78 19.26 -11.50
C ILE A 605 -5.23 18.59 -12.81
N LEU A 606 -6.55 18.55 -13.10
CA LEU A 606 -7.07 18.05 -14.36
C LEU A 606 -6.54 18.85 -15.57
N LEU A 607 -6.45 20.18 -15.47
CA LEU A 607 -5.85 20.99 -16.54
C LEU A 607 -4.35 20.65 -16.74
N ALA A 608 -3.58 20.52 -15.66
CA ALA A 608 -2.17 20.17 -15.74
C ALA A 608 -1.95 18.77 -16.37
N VAL A 609 -2.77 17.78 -16.01
CA VAL A 609 -2.79 16.46 -16.64
C VAL A 609 -3.12 16.56 -18.12
N ASN A 610 -4.13 17.35 -18.51
CA ASN A 610 -4.50 17.51 -19.92
C ASN A 610 -3.40 18.15 -20.77
N PHE A 611 -2.66 19.16 -20.25
CA PHE A 611 -1.52 19.74 -20.95
C PHE A 611 -0.38 18.73 -21.15
N ILE A 612 -0.06 17.93 -20.13
CA ILE A 612 0.97 16.89 -20.22
C ILE A 612 0.54 15.79 -21.20
N TYR A 613 -0.70 15.32 -21.09
CA TYR A 613 -1.27 14.31 -21.99
C TYR A 613 -1.26 14.80 -23.44
N PHE A 614 -1.66 16.06 -23.69
CA PHE A 614 -1.61 16.64 -25.03
C PHE A 614 -0.18 16.68 -25.57
N ALA A 615 0.77 17.21 -24.79
CA ALA A 615 2.17 17.35 -25.20
C ALA A 615 2.91 16.01 -25.41
N VAL A 616 2.35 14.88 -24.97
CA VAL A 616 2.92 13.53 -25.16
C VAL A 616 2.22 12.73 -26.26
N ILE A 617 0.88 12.81 -26.36
CA ILE A 617 0.10 12.00 -27.31
C ILE A 617 -0.05 12.71 -28.66
N PHE A 618 -0.42 13.99 -28.64
CA PHE A 618 -0.66 14.77 -29.86
C PHE A 618 0.62 15.36 -30.48
N SER A 619 1.79 15.12 -29.87
CA SER A 619 3.09 15.40 -30.46
C SER A 619 3.64 14.28 -31.36
N ILE A 620 2.97 13.12 -31.40
CA ILE A 620 3.40 11.95 -32.17
C ILE A 620 2.28 11.51 -33.12
N ALA A 621 1.11 11.15 -32.59
CA ALA A 621 0.07 10.49 -33.40
C ALA A 621 -0.44 11.32 -34.61
N PRO A 622 -0.67 12.64 -34.53
CA PRO A 622 -1.05 13.44 -35.71
C PRO A 622 0.06 13.55 -36.76
N ALA A 623 1.34 13.50 -36.36
CA ALA A 623 2.47 13.53 -37.28
C ALA A 623 2.58 12.20 -38.03
N GLU A 624 2.44 11.08 -37.30
CA GLU A 624 2.45 9.74 -37.89
C GLU A 624 1.21 9.48 -38.78
N GLU A 625 0.01 9.94 -38.40
CA GLU A 625 -1.19 9.88 -39.28
C GLU A 625 -0.95 10.66 -40.60
N LEU A 626 -0.34 11.84 -40.53
CA LEU A 626 0.00 12.63 -41.70
C LEU A 626 1.07 11.93 -42.57
N GLN A 627 2.03 11.25 -41.96
CA GLN A 627 3.05 10.45 -42.65
C GLN A 627 2.44 9.21 -43.33
N GLU A 628 1.64 8.42 -42.62
CA GLU A 628 0.89 7.26 -43.14
C GLU A 628 0.07 7.65 -44.37
N ARG A 629 -0.59 8.81 -44.31
CA ARG A 629 -1.40 9.35 -45.40
C ARG A 629 -0.58 9.79 -46.60
N CYS A 630 0.58 10.40 -46.40
CA CYS A 630 1.49 10.75 -47.48
C CYS A 630 2.10 9.50 -48.15
N MET A 631 2.35 8.44 -47.39
CA MET A 631 2.76 7.13 -47.90
C MET A 631 1.63 6.33 -48.58
N GLY A 632 0.42 6.90 -48.67
CA GLY A 632 -0.74 6.26 -49.31
C GLY A 632 -1.34 5.09 -48.52
N LEU A 633 -0.84 4.78 -47.32
CA LEU A 633 -1.25 3.61 -46.53
C LEU A 633 -2.71 3.69 -46.11
N HIS A 634 -3.14 4.87 -45.63
CA HIS A 634 -4.47 5.13 -45.10
C HIS A 634 -4.94 6.54 -45.49
N GLN A 635 -6.22 6.72 -45.83
CA GLN A 635 -6.76 8.04 -46.22
C GLN A 635 -7.38 8.84 -45.04
N SER A 636 -7.18 8.37 -43.80
CA SER A 636 -7.77 9.03 -42.63
C SER A 636 -7.23 10.44 -42.41
N TYR A 637 -8.06 11.27 -41.77
CA TYR A 637 -7.74 12.63 -41.32
C TYR A 637 -8.44 12.95 -39.99
N LEU A 638 -9.07 11.94 -39.37
CA LEU A 638 -9.91 12.13 -38.20
C LEU A 638 -9.07 12.36 -36.94
N GLY A 639 -7.82 11.87 -36.89
CA GLY A 639 -6.90 12.11 -35.79
C GLY A 639 -6.49 13.58 -35.66
N TYR A 640 -5.97 14.18 -36.74
CA TYR A 640 -5.62 15.60 -36.82
C TYR A 640 -6.82 16.52 -36.55
N VAL A 641 -8.04 16.16 -37.00
CA VAL A 641 -9.26 16.92 -36.65
C VAL A 641 -9.62 16.79 -35.16
N ALA A 642 -9.53 15.58 -34.58
CA ALA A 642 -9.76 15.35 -33.15
C ALA A 642 -8.70 16.04 -32.26
N HIS A 643 -7.46 16.11 -32.74
CA HIS A 643 -6.34 16.84 -32.16
C HIS A 643 -6.62 18.35 -32.06
N LEU A 644 -7.01 19.00 -33.16
CA LEU A 644 -7.40 20.42 -33.13
C LEU A 644 -8.61 20.68 -32.22
N ALA A 645 -9.58 19.77 -32.18
CA ALA A 645 -10.71 19.85 -31.26
C ALA A 645 -10.29 19.68 -29.78
N ALA A 646 -9.29 18.82 -29.50
CA ALA A 646 -8.71 18.66 -28.17
C ALA A 646 -7.95 19.92 -27.73
N LEU A 647 -7.22 20.57 -28.64
CA LEU A 647 -6.54 21.84 -28.38
C LEU A 647 -7.55 22.95 -28.04
N ALA A 648 -8.65 23.04 -28.78
CA ALA A 648 -9.72 23.99 -28.50
C ALA A 648 -10.37 23.76 -27.11
N ALA A 649 -10.58 22.49 -26.72
CA ALA A 649 -11.07 22.15 -25.38
C ALA A 649 -10.06 22.53 -24.27
N LEU A 650 -8.77 22.27 -24.47
CA LEU A 650 -7.68 22.62 -23.55
C LEU A 650 -7.59 24.15 -23.34
N VAL A 651 -7.66 24.92 -24.44
CA VAL A 651 -7.67 26.40 -24.40
C VAL A 651 -8.92 26.92 -23.68
N LEU A 652 -10.11 26.33 -23.92
CA LEU A 652 -11.34 26.71 -23.23
C LEU A 652 -11.25 26.49 -21.71
N HIS A 653 -10.77 25.33 -21.27
CA HIS A 653 -10.57 25.01 -19.85
C HIS A 653 -9.56 25.97 -19.20
N SER A 654 -8.45 26.27 -19.91
CA SER A 654 -7.44 27.25 -19.49
C SER A 654 -8.03 28.65 -19.28
N VAL A 655 -8.79 29.17 -20.26
CA VAL A 655 -9.41 30.50 -20.18
C VAL A 655 -10.42 30.58 -19.03
N LEU A 656 -11.18 29.50 -18.78
CA LEU A 656 -12.13 29.45 -17.67
C LEU A 656 -11.44 29.38 -16.30
N ILE A 657 -10.34 28.63 -16.17
CA ILE A 657 -9.51 28.63 -14.94
C ILE A 657 -8.91 30.00 -14.67
N ILE A 658 -8.38 30.69 -15.69
CA ILE A 658 -7.82 32.05 -15.53
C ILE A 658 -8.92 33.03 -15.10
N LYS A 659 -10.10 32.99 -15.70
CA LYS A 659 -11.26 33.83 -15.32
C LYS A 659 -11.74 33.55 -13.88
N ALA A 660 -11.71 32.30 -13.42
CA ALA A 660 -12.09 31.94 -12.05
C ALA A 660 -11.01 32.35 -11.02
N GLY A 661 -9.74 32.09 -11.32
CA GLY A 661 -8.60 32.39 -10.43
C GLY A 661 -8.43 33.88 -10.16
N LEU A 662 -8.67 34.74 -11.16
CA LEU A 662 -8.63 36.20 -11.02
C LEU A 662 -9.71 36.79 -10.10
N LYS A 663 -10.72 36.01 -9.69
CA LYS A 663 -11.88 36.53 -8.94
C LYS A 663 -11.98 36.05 -7.50
N HIS A 664 -11.54 34.82 -7.18
CA HIS A 664 -11.97 34.14 -5.94
C HIS A 664 -10.94 33.23 -5.22
N ASN A 665 -9.65 33.16 -5.57
CA ASN A 665 -8.77 32.14 -4.98
C ASN A 665 -7.29 32.52 -4.73
N ASN A 666 -6.94 32.74 -3.46
CA ASN A 666 -5.57 33.06 -3.02
C ASN A 666 -4.55 31.93 -3.26
N PHE A 667 -4.95 30.66 -3.32
CA PHE A 667 -4.01 29.55 -3.55
C PHE A 667 -3.37 29.60 -4.95
N ILE A 668 -4.16 30.00 -5.95
CA ILE A 668 -3.67 30.19 -7.32
C ILE A 668 -2.70 31.39 -7.37
N LEU A 669 -2.90 32.38 -6.49
CA LEU A 669 -2.02 33.54 -6.35
C LEU A 669 -0.67 33.17 -5.70
N SER A 670 -0.65 32.33 -4.66
CA SER A 670 0.59 31.87 -4.01
C SER A 670 1.41 30.92 -4.87
N ALA A 671 0.78 30.06 -5.67
CA ALA A 671 1.48 29.16 -6.59
C ALA A 671 1.91 29.85 -7.91
N ARG A 672 1.36 31.03 -8.22
CA ARG A 672 1.30 31.70 -9.53
C ARG A 672 2.58 31.60 -10.37
N ALA A 673 3.76 31.84 -9.79
CA ALA A 673 5.01 31.80 -10.53
C ALA A 673 5.31 30.40 -11.10
N LEU A 674 5.25 29.36 -10.26
CA LEU A 674 5.46 27.96 -10.69
C LEU A 674 4.41 27.52 -11.72
N LEU A 675 3.17 28.00 -11.62
CA LEU A 675 2.12 27.70 -12.60
C LEU A 675 2.40 28.35 -13.96
N ILE A 676 2.91 29.60 -13.98
CA ILE A 676 3.32 30.30 -15.21
C ILE A 676 4.47 29.55 -15.90
N TRP A 677 5.48 29.10 -15.13
CA TRP A 677 6.59 28.31 -15.69
C TRP A 677 6.13 26.98 -16.29
N ILE A 678 5.31 26.21 -15.58
CA ILE A 678 4.84 24.89 -16.06
C ILE A 678 3.97 25.06 -17.32
N PHE A 679 2.90 25.85 -17.26
CA PHE A 679 2.01 26.01 -18.42
C PHE A 679 2.64 26.79 -19.56
N GLY A 680 3.47 27.80 -19.28
CA GLY A 680 4.18 28.52 -20.33
C GLY A 680 5.14 27.60 -21.09
N THR A 681 5.86 26.71 -20.40
CA THR A 681 6.77 25.76 -21.04
C THR A 681 6.00 24.70 -21.82
N LEU A 682 4.92 24.13 -21.26
CA LEU A 682 4.06 23.20 -21.99
C LEU A 682 3.38 23.86 -23.19
N THR A 683 3.00 25.15 -23.10
CA THR A 683 2.46 25.93 -24.22
C THR A 683 3.51 26.17 -25.31
N ILE A 684 4.77 26.43 -24.95
CA ILE A 684 5.87 26.53 -25.92
C ILE A 684 6.07 25.20 -26.66
N VAL A 685 6.06 24.07 -25.94
CA VAL A 685 6.17 22.72 -26.54
C VAL A 685 4.99 22.43 -27.48
N ILE A 686 3.76 22.70 -27.04
CA ILE A 686 2.55 22.54 -27.87
C ILE A 686 2.63 23.41 -29.13
N LEU A 687 2.84 24.73 -29.00
CA LEU A 687 2.95 25.62 -30.17
C LEU A 687 4.08 25.23 -31.13
N SER A 688 5.17 24.65 -30.62
CA SER A 688 6.25 24.09 -31.45
C SER A 688 5.77 22.90 -32.27
N ASN A 689 4.98 22.00 -31.66
CA ASN A 689 4.37 20.87 -32.34
C ASN A 689 3.36 21.30 -33.40
N GLU A 690 2.41 22.17 -33.05
CA GLU A 690 1.38 22.68 -33.98
C GLU A 690 2.03 23.30 -35.23
N ALA A 691 3.08 24.12 -35.04
CA ALA A 691 3.79 24.75 -36.13
C ALA A 691 4.58 23.75 -37.01
N ILE A 692 5.01 22.60 -36.48
CA ILE A 692 5.58 21.53 -37.31
C ILE A 692 4.46 20.89 -38.14
N LEU A 693 3.39 20.43 -37.48
CA LEU A 693 2.24 19.76 -38.10
C LEU A 693 1.63 20.59 -39.24
N ASP A 694 1.34 21.87 -38.98
CA ASP A 694 0.69 22.75 -39.95
C ASP A 694 1.59 23.06 -41.15
N VAL A 695 2.88 23.33 -40.93
CA VAL A 695 3.83 23.59 -42.03
C VAL A 695 4.07 22.34 -42.87
N MET A 696 4.03 21.15 -42.25
CA MET A 696 4.10 19.89 -42.97
C MET A 696 2.81 19.64 -43.77
N MET A 697 1.63 19.78 -43.17
CA MET A 697 0.33 19.57 -43.84
C MET A 697 0.15 20.50 -45.04
N LEU A 698 0.47 21.80 -44.89
CA LEU A 698 0.38 22.78 -45.97
C LEU A 698 1.34 22.46 -47.14
N LYS A 699 2.56 22.02 -46.85
CA LYS A 699 3.56 21.73 -47.90
C LYS A 699 3.37 20.36 -48.56
N LEU A 700 3.08 19.31 -47.79
CA LEU A 700 2.85 17.96 -48.32
C LEU A 700 1.65 17.95 -49.27
N ARG A 701 0.60 18.72 -48.99
CA ARG A 701 -0.54 18.93 -49.89
C ARG A 701 -0.16 19.51 -51.27
N SER A 702 0.98 20.19 -51.40
CA SER A 702 1.49 20.71 -52.68
C SER A 702 2.41 19.73 -53.43
N PHE A 703 2.89 18.68 -52.76
CA PHE A 703 3.89 17.74 -53.29
C PHE A 703 3.30 16.36 -53.65
N VAL A 704 2.28 15.89 -52.92
CA VAL A 704 1.62 14.60 -53.20
C VAL A 704 0.69 14.75 -54.41
N ARG A 705 1.28 14.70 -55.62
CA ARG A 705 0.60 14.78 -56.91
C ARG A 705 1.19 13.86 -58.00
N GLU A 706 2.20 13.07 -57.64
CA GLU A 706 2.89 12.08 -58.49
C GLU A 706 3.06 10.79 -57.66
N ASP A 707 2.97 9.63 -58.32
CA ASP A 707 2.62 8.35 -57.67
C ASP A 707 3.79 7.54 -57.06
N GLU A 708 4.94 8.18 -56.78
CA GLU A 708 6.16 7.49 -56.33
C GLU A 708 6.36 7.52 -54.80
N ILE A 709 5.92 6.44 -54.13
CA ILE A 709 5.88 6.29 -52.66
C ILE A 709 7.25 6.49 -51.99
N ASP A 710 8.33 5.95 -52.56
CA ASP A 710 9.68 6.02 -51.95
C ASP A 710 10.18 7.46 -51.87
N ILE A 711 9.98 8.26 -52.93
CA ILE A 711 10.32 9.69 -52.97
C ILE A 711 9.58 10.45 -51.86
N VAL A 712 8.29 10.16 -51.65
CA VAL A 712 7.50 10.84 -50.61
C VAL A 712 8.07 10.60 -49.20
N SER A 713 8.67 9.42 -48.94
CA SER A 713 9.26 9.11 -47.64
C SER A 713 10.49 9.97 -47.31
N ASP A 714 11.40 10.17 -48.28
CA ASP A 714 12.59 10.99 -48.10
C ASP A 714 12.28 12.49 -48.21
N VAL A 715 11.31 12.89 -49.04
CA VAL A 715 10.79 14.27 -49.06
C VAL A 715 10.16 14.63 -47.71
N TYR A 716 9.38 13.75 -47.10
CA TYR A 716 8.83 13.94 -45.75
C TYR A 716 9.96 14.10 -44.71
N ARG A 717 10.94 13.20 -44.71
CA ARG A 717 12.10 13.22 -43.79
C ARG A 717 12.95 14.48 -43.95
N TYR A 718 13.21 14.90 -45.20
CA TYR A 718 13.91 16.14 -45.53
C TYR A 718 13.12 17.36 -45.06
N MET A 719 11.83 17.44 -45.38
CA MET A 719 10.96 18.56 -44.98
C MET A 719 10.85 18.68 -43.45
N HIS A 720 10.64 17.58 -42.74
CA HIS A 720 10.64 17.55 -41.27
C HIS A 720 11.95 18.13 -40.70
N THR A 721 13.09 17.71 -41.24
CA THR A 721 14.41 18.22 -40.86
C THR A 721 14.57 19.72 -41.13
N GLN A 722 14.10 20.21 -42.29
CA GLN A 722 14.13 21.64 -42.63
C GLN A 722 13.21 22.48 -41.73
N VAL A 723 12.03 21.98 -41.39
CA VAL A 723 11.09 22.63 -40.45
C VAL A 723 11.70 22.72 -39.05
N ILE A 724 12.31 21.64 -38.57
CA ILE A 724 13.03 21.63 -37.28
C ILE A 724 14.20 22.62 -37.30
N LYS A 725 15.02 22.66 -38.36
CA LYS A 725 16.20 23.55 -38.41
C LYS A 725 15.86 25.03 -38.63
N ILE A 726 14.81 25.35 -39.40
CA ILE A 726 14.53 26.73 -39.85
C ILE A 726 13.29 27.33 -39.17
N ALA A 727 12.17 26.61 -39.13
CA ALA A 727 10.91 27.18 -38.63
C ALA A 727 10.88 27.29 -37.10
N LEU A 728 11.38 26.28 -36.37
CA LEU A 728 11.36 26.29 -34.91
C LEU A 728 12.16 27.45 -34.28
N PRO A 729 13.40 27.79 -34.70
CA PRO A 729 14.11 28.94 -34.14
C PRO A 729 13.40 30.28 -34.37
N ILE A 730 12.77 30.46 -35.54
CA ILE A 730 11.97 31.65 -35.86
C ILE A 730 10.74 31.72 -34.94
N LEU A 731 10.02 30.60 -34.78
CA LEU A 731 8.87 30.49 -33.89
C LEU A 731 9.24 30.77 -32.43
N TRP A 732 10.31 30.18 -31.92
CA TRP A 732 10.76 30.40 -30.55
C TRP A 732 11.17 31.86 -30.31
N GLY A 733 11.83 32.50 -31.28
CA GLY A 733 12.10 33.94 -31.25
C GLY A 733 10.82 34.79 -31.22
N ALA A 734 9.81 34.45 -32.02
CA ALA A 734 8.52 35.14 -32.04
C ALA A 734 7.74 34.94 -30.72
N ILE A 735 7.69 33.73 -30.19
CA ILE A 735 7.06 33.43 -28.89
C ILE A 735 7.78 34.18 -27.77
N ALA A 736 9.11 34.21 -27.76
CA ALA A 736 9.88 34.98 -26.79
C ALA A 736 9.61 36.49 -26.88
N PHE A 737 9.51 37.05 -28.09
CA PHE A 737 9.15 38.46 -28.28
C PHE A 737 7.75 38.78 -27.74
N VAL A 738 6.77 37.89 -27.94
CA VAL A 738 5.41 38.02 -27.36
C VAL A 738 5.44 37.90 -25.84
N LEU A 739 6.13 36.89 -25.29
CA LEU A 739 6.29 36.71 -23.83
C LEU A 739 6.94 37.91 -23.16
N LEU A 740 8.00 38.48 -23.77
CA LEU A 740 8.67 39.68 -23.28
C LEU A 740 7.75 40.90 -23.36
N SER A 741 7.06 41.09 -24.48
CA SER A 741 6.13 42.21 -24.70
C SER A 741 4.95 42.18 -23.71
N VAL A 742 4.36 41.01 -23.46
CA VAL A 742 3.29 40.83 -22.46
C VAL A 742 3.84 40.93 -21.04
N GLY A 743 5.04 40.39 -20.78
CA GLY A 743 5.74 40.49 -19.51
C GLY A 743 6.05 41.92 -19.09
N ILE A 744 6.45 42.78 -20.03
CA ILE A 744 6.62 44.21 -19.80
C ILE A 744 5.25 44.89 -19.61
N LYS A 745 4.31 44.73 -20.55
CA LYS A 745 2.99 45.40 -20.50
C LYS A 745 2.11 45.01 -19.30
N ARG A 746 2.39 43.89 -18.63
CA ARG A 746 1.66 43.42 -17.43
C ARG A 746 2.53 43.30 -16.18
N GLN A 747 3.76 43.82 -16.20
CA GLN A 747 4.74 43.73 -15.10
C GLN A 747 4.97 42.28 -14.58
N LEU A 748 4.81 41.28 -15.46
CA LEU A 748 4.96 39.86 -15.11
C LEU A 748 6.42 39.42 -15.27
N LYS A 749 7.20 39.59 -14.19
CA LYS A 749 8.60 39.14 -14.05
C LYS A 749 8.85 37.75 -14.63
N GLU A 750 7.99 36.78 -14.33
CA GLU A 750 8.13 35.40 -14.83
C GLU A 750 8.10 35.33 -16.37
N LEU A 751 7.17 36.03 -17.04
CA LEU A 751 7.13 36.06 -18.51
C LEU A 751 8.36 36.78 -19.11
N ARG A 752 8.87 37.82 -18.43
CA ARG A 752 10.12 38.50 -18.83
C ARG A 752 11.30 37.53 -18.77
N ILE A 753 11.39 36.66 -17.76
CA ILE A 753 12.47 35.67 -17.61
C ILE A 753 12.28 34.48 -18.56
N MET A 754 11.05 33.96 -18.73
CA MET A 754 10.75 32.88 -19.68
C MET A 754 11.13 33.24 -21.13
N ALA A 755 10.87 34.49 -21.55
CA ALA A 755 11.28 34.97 -22.86
C ALA A 755 12.81 34.89 -23.07
N LEU A 756 13.58 35.31 -22.07
CA LEU A 756 15.05 35.26 -22.12
C LEU A 756 15.55 33.82 -22.13
N VAL A 757 15.00 32.94 -21.31
CA VAL A 757 15.36 31.51 -21.30
C VAL A 757 15.03 30.85 -22.64
N LEU A 758 13.91 31.19 -23.27
CA LEU A 758 13.57 30.68 -24.61
C LEU A 758 14.54 31.19 -25.68
N LEU A 759 14.96 32.46 -25.64
CA LEU A 759 16.01 32.99 -26.52
C LEU A 759 17.35 32.29 -26.28
N ALA A 760 17.72 32.01 -25.02
CA ALA A 760 18.93 31.25 -24.69
C ALA A 760 18.92 29.86 -25.36
N ILE A 761 17.83 29.13 -25.22
CA ILE A 761 17.64 27.78 -25.79
C ILE A 761 17.65 27.84 -27.33
N THR A 762 17.03 28.87 -27.92
CA THR A 762 17.02 29.10 -29.37
C THR A 762 18.44 29.28 -29.92
N LEU A 763 19.25 30.12 -29.26
CA LEU A 763 20.60 30.44 -29.68
C LEU A 763 21.55 29.25 -29.45
N VAL A 764 21.42 28.54 -28.32
CA VAL A 764 22.16 27.29 -28.06
C VAL A 764 21.83 26.23 -29.10
N LYS A 765 20.56 26.02 -29.44
CA LYS A 765 20.15 25.06 -30.49
C LYS A 765 20.77 25.41 -31.85
N LEU A 766 20.69 26.67 -32.26
CA LEU A 766 21.25 27.16 -33.52
C LEU A 766 22.74 26.81 -33.65
N PHE A 767 23.51 26.98 -32.58
CA PHE A 767 24.95 26.72 -32.55
C PHE A 767 25.35 25.28 -32.18
N THR A 768 24.44 24.40 -31.76
CA THR A 768 24.77 23.00 -31.37
C THR A 768 24.15 21.94 -32.27
N TYR A 769 22.96 22.18 -32.80
CA TYR A 769 22.22 21.22 -33.62
C TYR A 769 22.12 21.68 -35.08
N ASP A 770 21.67 22.92 -35.29
CA ASP A 770 21.36 23.40 -36.65
C ASP A 770 22.64 23.58 -37.49
N ILE A 771 23.77 23.91 -36.84
CA ILE A 771 25.11 24.07 -37.45
C ILE A 771 25.78 22.76 -37.92
N ASN A 772 25.25 21.58 -37.59
CA ASN A 772 25.82 20.34 -38.10
C ASN A 772 25.67 20.29 -39.63
N ASN A 773 26.79 20.04 -40.32
CA ASN A 773 27.11 20.24 -41.75
C ASN A 773 27.79 21.57 -42.14
N VAL A 774 28.12 22.46 -41.19
CA VAL A 774 29.09 23.55 -41.43
C VAL A 774 30.52 23.04 -41.22
N SER A 775 31.48 23.59 -41.97
CA SER A 775 32.91 23.28 -41.87
C SER A 775 33.48 23.56 -40.48
N GLU A 776 34.57 22.87 -40.11
CA GLU A 776 35.20 23.00 -38.77
C GLU A 776 35.54 24.46 -38.40
N ALA A 777 35.98 25.27 -39.37
CA ALA A 777 36.22 26.70 -39.18
C ALA A 777 34.94 27.47 -38.80
N GLY A 778 33.80 27.16 -39.45
CA GLY A 778 32.52 27.77 -39.12
C GLY A 778 31.96 27.34 -37.76
N LYS A 779 32.25 26.10 -37.32
CA LYS A 779 31.96 25.66 -35.95
C LYS A 779 32.74 26.49 -34.92
N ILE A 780 34.03 26.74 -35.15
CA ILE A 780 34.87 27.56 -34.26
C ILE A 780 34.32 28.99 -34.16
N ILE A 781 34.00 29.63 -35.29
CA ILE A 781 33.41 30.98 -35.34
C ILE A 781 32.07 31.00 -34.57
N ALA A 782 31.25 29.97 -34.72
CA ALA A 782 29.98 29.83 -34.01
C ALA A 782 30.14 29.63 -32.50
N PHE A 783 31.11 28.87 -32.01
CA PHE A 783 31.39 28.76 -30.58
C PHE A 783 31.83 30.11 -29.98
N ILE A 784 32.57 30.93 -30.73
CA ILE A 784 32.93 32.30 -30.33
C ILE A 784 31.68 33.18 -30.26
N ILE A 785 30.81 33.16 -31.27
CA ILE A 785 29.56 33.94 -31.28
C ILE A 785 28.60 33.47 -30.16
N LEU A 786 28.50 32.16 -29.90
CA LEU A 786 27.75 31.60 -28.77
C LEU A 786 28.29 32.13 -27.43
N GLY A 787 29.62 32.20 -27.25
CA GLY A 787 30.25 32.80 -26.06
C GLY A 787 29.89 34.28 -25.89
N VAL A 788 29.94 35.06 -26.97
CA VAL A 788 29.54 36.49 -26.96
C VAL A 788 28.05 36.64 -26.67
N VAL A 789 27.20 35.78 -27.23
CA VAL A 789 25.75 35.74 -26.95
C VAL A 789 25.46 35.41 -25.48
N LEU A 790 26.16 34.44 -24.89
CA LEU A 790 26.02 34.10 -23.48
C LEU A 790 26.50 35.25 -22.56
N LEU A 791 27.53 35.99 -22.96
CA LEU A 791 27.95 37.23 -22.27
C LEU A 791 26.89 38.34 -22.36
N ILE A 792 26.31 38.58 -23.54
CA ILE A 792 25.21 39.54 -23.73
C ILE A 792 23.99 39.14 -22.88
N MET A 793 23.65 37.85 -22.83
CA MET A 793 22.57 37.32 -22.00
C MET A 793 22.83 37.50 -20.50
N SER A 794 24.06 37.26 -20.04
CA SER A 794 24.50 37.52 -18.66
C SER A 794 24.38 39.01 -18.32
N PHE A 795 24.82 39.89 -19.22
CA PHE A 795 24.72 41.35 -19.07
C PHE A 795 23.27 41.84 -19.06
N MET A 796 22.40 41.31 -19.92
CA MET A 796 20.96 41.60 -19.91
C MET A 796 20.29 41.14 -18.61
N TYR A 797 20.65 39.96 -18.10
CA TYR A 797 20.17 39.48 -16.80
C TYR A 797 20.60 40.40 -15.64
N GLN A 798 21.84 40.89 -15.65
CA GLN A 798 22.31 41.89 -14.67
C GLN A 798 21.54 43.21 -14.77
N LYS A 799 21.29 43.72 -15.98
CA LYS A 799 20.51 44.96 -16.19
C LYS A 799 19.04 44.80 -15.78
N ILE A 800 18.46 43.61 -15.96
CA ILE A 800 17.10 43.30 -15.51
C ILE A 800 17.04 43.09 -13.99
N LYS A 801 18.09 42.54 -13.36
CA LYS A 801 18.22 42.52 -11.89
C LYS A 801 18.21 43.93 -11.29
N ALA A 802 18.88 44.90 -11.93
CA ALA A 802 18.83 46.30 -11.52
C ALA A 802 17.42 46.90 -11.65
N LEU A 803 16.71 46.62 -12.76
CA LEU A 803 15.32 47.06 -12.95
C LEU A 803 14.35 46.46 -11.92
N ILE A 804 14.54 45.19 -11.54
CA ILE A 804 13.75 44.54 -10.48
C ILE A 804 13.95 45.26 -9.14
N LEU A 805 15.19 45.59 -8.77
CA LEU A 805 15.47 46.33 -7.53
C LEU A 805 14.89 47.75 -7.53
N SER A 806 14.78 48.41 -8.70
CA SER A 806 14.08 49.70 -8.81
C SER A 806 12.55 49.59 -8.81
N GLU A 807 11.98 48.43 -9.15
CA GLU A 807 10.54 48.14 -8.94
C GLU A 807 10.25 47.88 -7.44
N GLU A 808 11.23 47.38 -6.68
CA GLU A 808 11.13 47.06 -5.25
C GLU A 808 11.30 48.30 -4.35
N ASN A 809 12.28 49.17 -4.62
CA ASN A 809 12.55 50.36 -3.80
C ASN A 809 11.49 51.48 -3.95
N ASN A 810 10.83 51.60 -5.09
CA ASN A 810 9.88 52.70 -5.37
C ASN A 810 8.52 52.57 -4.66
N THR A 811 8.30 51.51 -3.88
CA THR A 811 7.07 51.31 -3.09
C THR A 811 7.17 51.74 -1.62
N ASP A 812 8.38 51.95 -1.09
CA ASP A 812 8.59 52.27 0.33
C ASP A 812 8.77 53.78 0.61
N GLU A 813 9.11 54.60 -0.38
CA GLU A 813 9.19 56.07 -0.23
C GLU A 813 7.82 56.75 -0.41
N SER A 814 6.96 56.61 0.60
CA SER A 814 5.83 57.52 0.82
C SER A 814 6.28 58.69 1.71
N PRO A 815 6.11 59.97 1.29
CA PRO A 815 6.61 61.10 2.05
C PRO A 815 5.84 61.28 3.37
N ALA A 816 6.57 61.28 4.49
CA ALA A 816 5.99 61.47 5.81
C ALA A 816 5.40 62.90 5.95
N ILE A 817 4.07 63.00 5.96
CA ILE A 817 3.36 64.25 6.21
C ILE A 817 3.51 64.59 7.70
N ASN A 818 4.34 65.58 8.00
CA ASN A 818 4.56 66.08 9.35
C ASN A 818 3.34 66.92 9.82
N PRO A 819 2.63 66.55 10.91
CA PRO A 819 1.42 67.24 11.31
C PRO A 819 1.72 68.50 12.16
N LEU A 820 1.32 69.66 11.62
CA LEU A 820 0.82 70.83 12.36
C LEU A 820 1.62 71.29 13.60
N THR A 821 2.66 72.10 13.39
CA THR A 821 3.04 73.14 14.36
C THR A 821 2.33 74.44 14.02
N ALA A 822 1.23 74.73 14.72
CA ALA A 822 0.52 76.00 14.65
C ALA A 822 -0.09 76.31 16.02
N ASP A 823 0.69 76.98 16.87
CA ASP A 823 0.23 77.64 18.10
C ASP A 823 1.10 78.89 18.33
N GLU A 824 0.65 79.82 19.17
CA GLU A 824 0.92 81.26 18.98
C GLU A 824 2.07 81.88 19.80
N ASN A 825 2.43 83.09 19.35
CA ASN A 825 3.27 84.14 19.95
C ASN A 825 2.84 84.54 21.39
N PRO A 826 3.57 85.44 22.12
CA PRO A 826 4.96 85.93 21.96
C PRO A 826 5.73 86.09 23.32
N THR A 827 6.76 86.96 23.31
CA THR A 827 7.30 87.79 24.43
C THR A 827 8.28 87.20 25.46
N ASP A 828 9.15 88.12 25.91
CA ASP A 828 10.23 88.09 26.93
C ASP A 828 11.39 87.07 26.77
#